data_AF-A0A0G0XCW2-F1
#
_entry.id   AF-A0A0G0XCW2-F1
#
_cell.length_a   1.000
_cell.length_b   1.000
_cell.length_c   1.000
_cell.angle_alpha   90.00
_cell.angle_beta   90.00
_cell.angle_gamma   90.00
#
_symmetry.space_group_name_H-M   'P 1'
#
loop_
_entity.id
_entity.type
_entity.pdbx_description
1 polymer ?
#
loop_
_entity_poly.entity_id
_entity_poly.type
_entity_poly.pdbx_seq_one_letter_code
_entity_poly.pdbx_strand_id
1 'polypeptide(L)'
;MVIILTMPRTKLFLSTSFLFLFLSLPFKISAADTTAPTTTYVQSPATPDGNNGWYRSIVQFNLSATDLESGVKEINYQINSSGWNKVLFSGTLNQAPNPSFEDAGGTPSGVALWDATEEDAQTTYTQDTSTYDPGHPSSSAKTTTTSSGWHGINNKVNFAVAEAYSNMTASVSLKTQNVSEDAFFKVYAVSQNGSGEQTYTLIGQSSTITGTNDWTRLSLNFVVNAENAIGVYLDIGLNGPGTVWSDAVVINSSTISANTSFSVATDSVNHTVVFYSVDNADNVETYSCEATIKNCVTFKLDQTPPGNWMNSGAYREIPGPSNHHLYTYVTVEDLISGLSALTSKYQYQPDDKSEFGIHSDLLQCSSEWQANNWAALESGTPNDGDTTADLLTQLTDYCNSDWKICKTVKFFAEDMAGNNSTKNLCINGPWIKVRGKGIVRSNNIIDMLSEPEEPNTDGLIEAAGSTINFFTSERGWKVTNSPVPQTRSYDDYLSLVTPPTPITGTLPAATGSYLVDGNYTLSVPNNYDSNTFDQIVFVNGNLTIDNDIKTHANTTALFVVKGDVLISKTTDNLEIGLIADGDIYTAYDMNIREVSRTLSFRGIYSADHFYFQRTLQGTNNNYIPSEDFTYEPKYAIQMKNYFSKSSVKWIMTE
;
A
#
# COMPACT_ATOMS: atom_id res chain seq x y z
N MET A 1 42.99 -29.73 -61.58
CA MET A 1 43.52 -29.06 -62.80
C MET A 1 43.48 -27.57 -62.53
N VAL A 2 44.57 -27.03 -61.97
CA VAL A 2 44.71 -25.62 -61.60
C VAL A 2 45.89 -25.09 -62.42
N ILE A 3 45.60 -24.14 -63.32
CA ILE A 3 46.59 -23.47 -64.16
C ILE A 3 47.03 -22.19 -63.44
N ILE A 4 48.35 -22.05 -63.33
CA ILE A 4 49.16 -20.97 -62.77
C ILE A 4 49.25 -19.81 -63.78
N LEU A 5 49.61 -18.60 -63.28
CA LEU A 5 50.54 -17.57 -63.83
C LEU A 5 49.93 -16.16 -63.63
N THR A 6 50.60 -15.12 -63.10
CA THR A 6 52.03 -14.76 -63.02
C THR A 6 52.27 -13.63 -61.98
N MET A 7 53.41 -13.66 -61.28
CA MET A 7 54.12 -12.46 -60.78
C MET A 7 55.06 -11.93 -61.89
N PRO A 8 55.43 -10.63 -61.94
CA PRO A 8 56.71 -10.13 -61.36
C PRO A 8 56.59 -8.65 -60.88
N ARG A 9 57.53 -7.94 -60.23
CA ARG A 9 58.99 -8.04 -60.07
C ARG A 9 59.42 -7.11 -58.92
N THR A 10 60.36 -7.57 -58.12
CA THR A 10 61.14 -6.85 -57.11
C THR A 10 62.03 -5.76 -57.71
N LYS A 11 62.22 -4.64 -56.99
CA LYS A 11 63.49 -3.92 -56.93
C LYS A 11 63.83 -3.57 -55.48
N LEU A 12 64.93 -4.17 -55.06
CA LEU A 12 65.64 -3.99 -53.81
C LEU A 12 66.48 -2.69 -53.89
N PHE A 13 66.44 -1.86 -52.85
CA PHE A 13 67.54 -0.96 -52.52
C PHE A 13 67.81 -1.06 -51.01
N LEU A 14 68.98 -1.60 -50.67
CA LEU A 14 69.59 -1.51 -49.34
C LEU A 14 69.89 -0.05 -49.01
N SER A 15 69.71 0.36 -47.75
CA SER A 15 70.77 1.09 -47.01
C SER A 15 70.39 1.30 -45.54
N THR A 16 71.31 0.88 -44.66
CA THR A 16 71.62 1.40 -43.33
C THR A 16 70.61 1.22 -42.19
N SER A 17 70.84 0.16 -41.40
CA SER A 17 70.56 0.11 -39.96
C SER A 17 71.10 1.34 -39.25
N PHE A 18 70.24 2.08 -38.55
CA PHE A 18 70.63 2.90 -37.42
C PHE A 18 70.24 2.15 -36.14
N LEU A 19 71.26 1.62 -35.47
CA LEU A 19 71.18 1.06 -34.13
C LEU A 19 70.88 2.23 -33.17
N PHE A 20 69.61 2.46 -32.84
CA PHE A 20 69.25 3.37 -31.75
C PHE A 20 69.55 2.66 -30.43
N LEU A 21 70.64 3.09 -29.81
CA LEU A 21 71.00 2.80 -28.42
C LEU A 21 69.86 3.38 -27.55
N PHE A 22 68.95 2.53 -27.07
CA PHE A 22 67.99 2.91 -26.03
C PHE A 22 68.77 3.23 -24.77
N LEU A 23 69.01 4.52 -24.54
CA LEU A 23 69.44 5.03 -23.25
C LEU A 23 68.29 4.77 -22.28
N SER A 24 68.44 3.79 -21.40
CA SER A 24 67.50 3.49 -20.33
C SER A 24 67.47 4.67 -19.37
N LEU A 25 66.55 5.61 -19.59
CA LEU A 25 66.07 6.50 -18.55
C LEU A 25 65.45 5.62 -17.46
N PRO A 26 65.77 5.80 -16.16
CA PRO A 26 65.02 5.15 -15.11
C PRO A 26 63.57 5.60 -15.25
N PHE A 27 62.69 4.70 -15.67
CA PHE A 27 61.27 4.84 -15.39
C PHE A 27 61.17 4.95 -13.88
N LYS A 28 60.85 6.14 -13.35
CA LYS A 28 60.23 6.19 -12.04
C LYS A 28 58.97 5.35 -12.19
N ILE A 29 58.95 4.20 -11.54
CA ILE A 29 57.71 3.49 -11.24
C ILE A 29 56.85 4.54 -10.55
N SER A 30 55.78 5.00 -11.22
CA SER A 30 54.76 5.81 -10.56
C SER A 30 54.37 5.05 -9.30
N ALA A 31 54.38 5.72 -8.16
CA ALA A 31 53.89 5.12 -6.92
C ALA A 31 52.55 4.43 -7.22
N ALA A 32 52.39 3.20 -6.73
CA ALA A 32 51.08 2.58 -6.71
C ALA A 32 50.19 3.48 -5.85
N ASP A 33 49.07 3.91 -6.40
CA ASP A 33 48.07 4.67 -5.67
C ASP A 33 47.67 3.89 -4.41
N THR A 34 47.68 4.59 -3.28
CA THR A 34 47.34 4.03 -1.95
C THR A 34 46.17 4.73 -1.28
N THR A 35 45.56 5.70 -1.97
CA THR A 35 44.47 6.50 -1.46
C THR A 35 43.15 5.96 -1.99
N ALA A 36 42.20 5.68 -1.09
CA ALA A 36 40.88 5.25 -1.54
C ALA A 36 40.07 6.43 -2.10
N PRO A 37 39.13 6.20 -3.03
CA PRO A 37 38.24 7.25 -3.50
C PRO A 37 37.30 7.74 -2.39
N THR A 38 36.69 8.91 -2.63
CA THR A 38 35.66 9.50 -1.77
C THR A 38 34.32 9.58 -2.51
N THR A 39 33.26 9.06 -1.89
CA THR A 39 31.88 9.12 -2.38
C THR A 39 31.05 10.14 -1.61
N THR A 40 30.24 10.90 -2.35
CA THR A 40 29.22 11.80 -1.82
C THR A 40 27.84 11.37 -2.31
N TYR A 41 26.77 11.84 -1.66
CA TYR A 41 25.41 11.53 -2.05
C TYR A 41 24.50 12.76 -1.98
N VAL A 42 23.47 12.76 -2.83
CA VAL A 42 22.30 13.65 -2.74
C VAL A 42 21.06 12.78 -2.64
N GLN A 43 20.23 13.05 -1.63
CA GLN A 43 18.96 12.37 -1.39
C GLN A 43 17.79 13.29 -1.75
N SER A 44 16.77 12.75 -2.42
CA SER A 44 15.53 13.45 -2.77
C SER A 44 14.30 12.61 -2.42
N PRO A 45 13.36 13.08 -1.58
CA PRO A 45 13.41 14.35 -0.85
C PRO A 45 14.59 14.42 0.13
N ALA A 46 15.12 15.62 0.38
CA ALA A 46 16.28 15.80 1.27
C ALA A 46 15.95 15.60 2.76
N THR A 47 14.67 15.75 3.11
CA THR A 47 14.12 15.51 4.44
C THR A 47 12.80 14.75 4.33
N PRO A 48 12.39 14.00 5.36
CA PRO A 48 11.09 13.33 5.39
C PRO A 48 9.94 14.27 5.01
N ASP A 49 9.06 13.81 4.12
CA ASP A 49 7.89 14.56 3.59
C ASP A 49 6.55 14.08 4.18
N GLY A 50 6.61 13.18 5.17
CA GLY A 50 5.52 12.77 6.05
C GLY A 50 5.69 13.20 7.50
N ASN A 51 4.75 12.76 8.33
CA ASN A 51 4.75 12.99 9.76
C ASN A 51 5.79 12.10 10.45
N ASN A 52 6.16 12.45 11.70
CA ASN A 52 6.98 11.60 12.58
C ASN A 52 8.32 11.07 11.99
N GLY A 53 8.89 11.83 11.04
CA GLY A 53 10.15 11.50 10.37
C GLY A 53 10.03 10.43 9.28
N TRP A 54 8.83 10.16 8.79
CA TRP A 54 8.57 9.23 7.68
C TRP A 54 8.66 9.91 6.32
N TYR A 55 9.19 9.20 5.34
CA TYR A 55 8.98 9.52 3.94
C TYR A 55 7.66 8.89 3.47
N ARG A 56 6.83 9.67 2.77
CA ARG A 56 5.59 9.23 2.10
C ARG A 56 5.72 9.19 0.58
N SER A 57 6.92 9.45 0.06
CA SER A 57 7.25 9.32 -1.35
C SER A 57 8.55 8.56 -1.54
N ILE A 58 8.74 8.07 -2.77
CA ILE A 58 9.96 7.36 -3.19
C ILE A 58 11.19 8.21 -2.88
N VAL A 59 12.18 7.60 -2.22
CA VAL A 59 13.46 8.26 -1.91
C VAL A 59 14.48 7.91 -2.98
N GLN A 60 14.97 8.91 -3.71
CA GLN A 60 16.03 8.79 -4.72
C GLN A 60 17.39 9.17 -4.13
N PHE A 61 18.41 8.36 -4.44
CA PHE A 61 19.81 8.61 -4.13
C PHE A 61 20.60 8.84 -5.42
N ASN A 62 21.40 9.89 -5.46
CA ASN A 62 22.42 10.13 -6.49
C ASN A 62 23.79 10.10 -5.80
N LEU A 63 24.63 9.13 -6.17
CA LEU A 63 25.99 8.97 -5.66
C LEU A 63 27.00 9.53 -6.65
N SER A 64 28.06 10.15 -6.15
CA SER A 64 29.18 10.69 -6.92
C SER A 64 30.51 10.38 -6.23
N ALA A 65 31.40 9.66 -6.91
CA ALA A 65 32.72 9.31 -6.38
C ALA A 65 33.86 10.06 -7.09
N THR A 66 34.96 10.28 -6.40
CA THR A 66 36.19 10.85 -6.96
C THR A 66 37.40 10.15 -6.37
N ASP A 67 38.38 9.91 -7.24
CA ASP A 67 39.72 9.50 -6.89
C ASP A 67 40.71 10.47 -7.56
N LEU A 68 41.79 10.86 -6.86
CA LEU A 68 42.76 11.83 -7.37
C LEU A 68 43.94 11.19 -8.09
N GLU A 69 44.13 9.88 -8.02
CA GLU A 69 45.31 9.22 -8.59
C GLU A 69 44.89 8.21 -9.66
N SER A 70 44.53 6.97 -9.30
CA SER A 70 44.23 5.90 -10.25
C SER A 70 42.85 6.00 -10.89
N GLY A 71 41.96 6.86 -10.39
CA GLY A 71 40.59 7.03 -10.88
C GLY A 71 39.63 5.97 -10.32
N VAL A 72 38.33 6.29 -10.30
CA VAL A 72 37.30 5.39 -9.75
C VAL A 72 37.04 4.21 -10.68
N LYS A 73 37.16 2.98 -10.17
CA LYS A 73 36.84 1.73 -10.87
C LYS A 73 35.38 1.33 -10.72
N GLU A 74 34.83 1.44 -9.51
CA GLU A 74 33.45 1.06 -9.23
C GLU A 74 32.82 1.80 -8.04
N ILE A 75 31.50 1.96 -8.07
CA ILE A 75 30.68 2.31 -6.91
C ILE A 75 29.85 1.07 -6.56
N ASN A 76 29.88 0.70 -5.28
CA ASN A 76 29.08 -0.36 -4.70
C ASN A 76 28.03 0.26 -3.77
N TYR A 77 26.77 -0.18 -3.89
CA TYR A 77 25.70 0.22 -2.95
C TYR A 77 24.78 -0.94 -2.60
N GLN A 78 24.14 -0.86 -1.45
CA GLN A 78 23.23 -1.88 -0.94
C GLN A 78 22.06 -1.24 -0.20
N ILE A 79 20.86 -1.82 -0.37
CA ILE A 79 19.64 -1.45 0.35
C ILE A 79 19.25 -2.63 1.26
N ASN A 80 19.06 -2.40 2.55
CA ASN A 80 18.54 -3.37 3.53
C ASN A 80 19.26 -4.74 3.50
N SER A 81 20.58 -4.75 3.33
CA SER A 81 21.38 -5.98 3.27
C SER A 81 21.05 -6.92 2.07
N SER A 82 20.37 -6.44 1.02
CA SER A 82 19.91 -7.23 -0.14
C SER A 82 20.99 -7.69 -1.14
N GLY A 83 22.25 -7.74 -0.73
CA GLY A 83 23.42 -7.89 -1.63
C GLY A 83 23.94 -6.56 -2.19
N TRP A 84 25.19 -6.57 -2.67
CA TRP A 84 25.82 -5.37 -3.25
C TRP A 84 25.46 -5.22 -4.73
N ASN A 85 24.99 -4.04 -5.09
CA ASN A 85 24.87 -3.59 -6.47
C ASN A 85 26.17 -2.88 -6.85
N LYS A 86 26.78 -3.32 -7.95
CA LYS A 86 28.08 -2.85 -8.42
C LYS A 86 27.91 -2.10 -9.75
N VAL A 87 28.42 -0.88 -9.81
CA VAL A 87 28.44 -0.05 -11.02
C VAL A 87 29.89 0.21 -11.40
N LEU A 88 30.27 -0.21 -12.61
CA LEU A 88 31.65 -0.12 -13.12
C LEU A 88 31.84 1.16 -13.93
N PHE A 89 33.02 1.76 -13.80
CA PHE A 89 33.44 2.94 -14.55
C PHE A 89 34.74 2.65 -15.32
N SER A 90 34.99 3.40 -16.39
CA SER A 90 36.25 3.36 -17.14
C SER A 90 36.60 4.77 -17.64
N GLY A 91 37.88 5.00 -17.94
CA GLY A 91 38.36 6.32 -18.38
C GLY A 91 38.35 7.39 -17.28
N THR A 92 38.33 6.98 -16.01
CA THR A 92 38.25 7.84 -14.82
C THR A 92 39.61 8.26 -14.26
N LEU A 93 40.71 7.77 -14.84
CA LEU A 93 42.08 8.10 -14.43
C LEU A 93 42.27 9.61 -14.35
N ASN A 94 42.79 10.10 -13.22
CA ASN A 94 43.14 11.50 -13.09
C ASN A 94 44.49 11.77 -13.75
N GLN A 95 44.48 12.67 -14.72
CA GLN A 95 45.66 13.09 -15.48
C GLN A 95 46.23 14.42 -14.99
N ALA A 96 45.61 15.04 -13.97
CA ALA A 96 46.13 16.25 -13.36
C ALA A 96 47.41 15.95 -12.56
N PRO A 97 48.52 16.68 -12.79
CA PRO A 97 49.71 16.52 -11.96
C PRO A 97 49.50 17.16 -10.59
N ASN A 98 50.06 16.56 -9.53
CA ASN A 98 49.99 17.08 -8.15
C ASN A 98 48.57 17.59 -7.77
N PRO A 99 47.53 16.75 -7.90
CA PRO A 99 46.13 17.18 -7.96
C PRO A 99 45.58 17.76 -6.65
N SER A 100 46.12 17.35 -5.50
CA SER A 100 45.85 17.97 -4.19
C SER A 100 47.02 18.80 -3.67
N PHE A 101 47.99 19.12 -4.53
CA PHE A 101 49.09 20.03 -4.22
C PHE A 101 50.03 19.64 -3.05
N GLU A 102 50.07 18.37 -2.62
CA GLU A 102 50.91 17.90 -1.49
C GLU A 102 52.40 18.15 -1.69
N ASP A 103 52.85 18.09 -2.93
CA ASP A 103 54.24 18.34 -3.26
C ASP A 103 54.48 19.85 -3.43
N ALA A 104 55.23 20.45 -2.50
CA ALA A 104 55.71 21.82 -2.62
C ALA A 104 56.65 21.97 -3.83
N GLY A 105 56.57 23.12 -4.50
CA GLY A 105 57.34 23.40 -5.72
C GLY A 105 58.41 24.47 -5.52
N GLY A 106 59.50 24.37 -6.30
CA GLY A 106 60.45 25.47 -6.48
C GLY A 106 60.02 26.48 -7.56
N THR A 107 58.84 26.30 -8.14
CA THR A 107 58.24 27.22 -9.11
C THR A 107 57.67 28.46 -8.40
N PRO A 108 57.46 29.58 -9.11
CA PRO A 108 56.86 30.79 -8.53
C PRO A 108 55.46 30.60 -7.94
N SER A 109 54.75 29.52 -8.29
CA SER A 109 53.45 29.14 -7.72
C SER A 109 53.56 28.59 -6.28
N GLY A 110 54.75 28.15 -5.86
CA GLY A 110 54.98 27.47 -4.58
C GLY A 110 54.54 25.99 -4.54
N VAL A 111 53.99 25.44 -5.63
CA VAL A 111 53.50 24.05 -5.71
C VAL A 111 54.13 23.32 -6.91
N ALA A 112 54.51 22.06 -6.74
CA ALA A 112 55.24 21.32 -7.78
C ALA A 112 54.38 21.08 -9.01
N LEU A 113 54.99 21.14 -10.20
CA LEU A 113 54.38 20.86 -11.52
C LEU A 113 53.35 21.89 -12.02
N TRP A 114 53.08 22.92 -11.23
CA TRP A 114 52.24 24.06 -11.58
C TRP A 114 53.07 25.35 -11.57
N ASP A 115 52.80 26.25 -12.50
CA ASP A 115 53.47 27.54 -12.65
C ASP A 115 52.50 28.70 -12.40
N ALA A 116 53.00 29.84 -11.94
CA ALA A 116 52.19 31.05 -11.84
C ALA A 116 51.86 31.54 -13.26
N THR A 117 50.59 31.93 -13.48
CA THR A 117 50.13 32.45 -14.77
C THR A 117 50.68 33.85 -15.04
N GLU A 118 50.73 34.69 -14.00
CA GLU A 118 51.35 36.01 -14.03
C GLU A 118 52.19 36.20 -12.76
N GLU A 119 53.34 36.88 -12.88
CA GLU A 119 54.20 37.20 -11.73
C GLU A 119 54.30 38.71 -11.60
N ASP A 120 53.72 39.25 -10.53
CA ASP A 120 53.77 40.67 -10.18
C ASP A 120 54.05 40.88 -8.68
N ALA A 121 54.24 42.14 -8.28
CA ALA A 121 54.54 42.47 -6.89
C ALA A 121 53.29 42.49 -5.99
N GLN A 122 52.10 42.37 -6.58
CA GLN A 122 50.79 42.52 -5.96
C GLN A 122 50.13 41.17 -5.66
N THR A 123 50.73 40.08 -6.14
CA THR A 123 50.22 38.73 -6.08
C THR A 123 51.20 37.81 -5.36
N THR A 124 50.66 36.90 -4.57
CA THR A 124 51.42 35.88 -3.84
C THR A 124 50.80 34.52 -4.10
N TYR A 125 51.63 33.59 -4.55
CA TYR A 125 51.29 32.18 -4.76
C TYR A 125 52.03 31.32 -3.75
N THR A 126 51.32 30.44 -3.06
CA THR A 126 51.91 29.57 -2.03
C THR A 126 51.17 28.25 -1.92
N GLN A 127 51.85 27.19 -1.51
CA GLN A 127 51.19 26.04 -0.89
C GLN A 127 50.68 26.42 0.51
N ASP A 128 49.45 26.06 0.85
CA ASP A 128 48.85 26.28 2.17
C ASP A 128 48.47 24.93 2.80
N THR A 129 49.12 24.58 3.91
CA THR A 129 48.86 23.34 4.67
C THR A 129 47.87 23.55 5.82
N SER A 130 47.37 24.77 5.99
CA SER A 130 46.40 25.11 7.04
C SER A 130 44.96 25.17 6.55
N THR A 131 44.77 25.35 5.24
CA THR A 131 43.47 25.43 4.58
C THR A 131 43.50 24.52 3.35
N TYR A 132 42.79 23.40 3.41
CA TYR A 132 42.71 22.38 2.34
C TYR A 132 41.29 21.75 2.32
N ASP A 133 40.96 21.04 1.26
CA ASP A 133 39.65 20.37 1.08
C ASP A 133 39.58 19.15 2.03
N PRO A 134 38.65 19.10 3.01
CA PRO A 134 38.61 18.06 4.05
C PRO A 134 38.48 16.62 3.55
N GLY A 135 38.10 16.41 2.29
CA GLY A 135 38.01 15.08 1.65
C GLY A 135 39.32 14.56 1.05
N HIS A 136 40.39 15.36 1.08
CA HIS A 136 41.64 15.10 0.37
C HIS A 136 42.86 15.27 1.30
N PRO A 137 44.09 14.99 0.84
CA PRO A 137 45.32 15.22 1.57
C PRO A 137 45.51 16.68 2.07
N SER A 138 46.59 16.93 2.83
CA SER A 138 46.68 18.01 3.82
C SER A 138 47.13 19.40 3.29
N SER A 139 47.03 19.67 2.00
CA SER A 139 47.48 20.93 1.42
C SER A 139 46.59 21.42 0.27
N SER A 140 46.73 22.70 -0.06
CA SER A 140 46.11 23.29 -1.25
C SER A 140 47.03 24.34 -1.86
N ALA A 141 46.72 24.78 -3.08
CA ALA A 141 47.39 25.93 -3.68
C ALA A 141 46.60 27.21 -3.41
N LYS A 142 47.30 28.26 -2.96
CA LYS A 142 46.71 29.54 -2.58
C LYS A 142 47.24 30.66 -3.46
N THR A 143 46.32 31.43 -4.04
CA THR A 143 46.62 32.68 -4.74
C THR A 143 45.96 33.84 -4.00
N THR A 144 46.75 34.82 -3.58
CA THR A 144 46.27 36.09 -2.99
C THR A 144 46.73 37.24 -3.86
N THR A 145 45.81 38.08 -4.35
CA THR A 145 46.16 39.24 -5.17
C THR A 145 45.43 40.50 -4.74
N THR A 146 46.10 41.64 -4.94
CA THR A 146 45.50 42.99 -4.87
C THR A 146 45.42 43.66 -6.24
N SER A 147 45.85 42.95 -7.29
CA SER A 147 45.90 43.42 -8.68
C SER A 147 44.56 43.18 -9.39
N SER A 148 44.33 43.94 -10.47
CA SER A 148 43.21 43.71 -11.40
C SER A 148 43.65 42.71 -12.47
N GLY A 149 42.73 41.92 -13.01
CA GLY A 149 43.04 40.94 -14.06
C GLY A 149 43.27 39.53 -13.51
N TRP A 150 43.60 38.61 -14.42
CA TRP A 150 43.60 37.19 -14.14
C TRP A 150 44.90 36.74 -13.48
N HIS A 151 44.78 36.20 -12.27
CA HIS A 151 45.88 35.65 -11.52
C HIS A 151 45.55 34.20 -11.16
N GLY A 152 46.41 33.28 -11.60
CA GLY A 152 46.18 31.86 -11.38
C GLY A 152 47.46 31.04 -11.40
N ILE A 153 47.28 29.74 -11.22
CA ILE A 153 48.31 28.72 -11.40
C ILE A 153 47.89 27.80 -12.53
N ASN A 154 48.86 27.32 -13.31
CA ASN A 154 48.57 26.45 -14.44
C ASN A 154 49.56 25.29 -14.56
N ASN A 155 49.10 24.15 -15.06
CA ASN A 155 49.95 22.99 -15.34
C ASN A 155 50.39 22.95 -16.82
N LYS A 156 50.57 24.10 -17.46
CA LYS A 156 50.86 24.19 -18.91
C LYS A 156 52.11 23.41 -19.33
N VAL A 157 53.14 23.37 -18.49
CA VAL A 157 54.38 22.62 -18.76
C VAL A 157 54.17 21.11 -18.58
N ASN A 158 53.29 20.72 -17.65
CA ASN A 158 52.97 19.34 -17.29
C ASN A 158 51.51 19.03 -17.65
N PHE A 159 51.13 19.36 -18.88
CA PHE A 159 49.75 19.22 -19.35
C PHE A 159 49.31 17.75 -19.35
N ALA A 160 48.00 17.52 -19.17
CA ALA A 160 47.39 16.21 -19.27
C ALA A 160 47.34 15.74 -20.72
N VAL A 161 47.67 14.48 -20.99
CA VAL A 161 47.70 13.93 -22.36
C VAL A 161 46.30 13.73 -22.90
N ALA A 162 46.02 14.31 -24.07
CA ALA A 162 44.70 14.28 -24.68
C ALA A 162 44.79 14.25 -26.21
N GLU A 163 43.84 13.58 -26.84
CA GLU A 163 43.73 13.52 -28.30
C GLU A 163 42.80 14.62 -28.82
N ALA A 164 43.05 15.08 -30.05
CA ALA A 164 42.15 15.99 -30.74
C ALA A 164 40.73 15.41 -30.80
N TYR A 165 39.73 16.24 -30.51
CA TYR A 165 38.31 15.92 -30.50
C TYR A 165 37.86 14.89 -29.45
N SER A 166 38.74 14.56 -28.49
CA SER A 166 38.35 13.72 -27.35
C SER A 166 37.38 14.47 -26.43
N ASN A 167 36.45 13.71 -25.85
CA ASN A 167 35.53 14.17 -24.83
C ASN A 167 36.21 14.02 -23.46
N MET A 168 36.29 15.10 -22.69
CA MET A 168 36.98 15.13 -21.41
C MET A 168 36.18 15.89 -20.37
N THR A 169 36.54 15.68 -19.10
CA THR A 169 36.02 16.46 -17.98
C THR A 169 37.16 16.99 -17.14
N ALA A 170 37.00 18.20 -16.63
CA ALA A 170 37.86 18.75 -15.59
C ALA A 170 37.03 19.23 -14.40
N SER A 171 37.57 19.12 -13.19
CA SER A 171 36.97 19.69 -11.99
C SER A 171 38.01 20.16 -10.98
N VAL A 172 37.68 21.18 -10.20
CA VAL A 172 38.54 21.74 -9.14
C VAL A 172 37.68 22.13 -7.94
N SER A 173 38.11 21.79 -6.72
CA SER A 173 37.54 22.34 -5.49
C SER A 173 38.14 23.72 -5.22
N LEU A 174 37.31 24.76 -5.11
CA LEU A 174 37.74 26.12 -4.80
C LEU A 174 37.15 26.62 -3.48
N LYS A 175 37.97 27.28 -2.66
CA LYS A 175 37.53 28.12 -1.53
C LYS A 175 37.91 29.56 -1.83
N THR A 176 37.05 30.52 -1.50
CA THR A 176 37.29 31.94 -1.81
C THR A 176 37.15 32.81 -0.57
N GLN A 177 37.94 33.88 -0.51
CA GLN A 177 37.81 34.91 0.50
C GLN A 177 37.96 36.29 -0.14
N ASN A 178 36.93 37.12 0.01
CA ASN A 178 36.88 38.50 -0.47
C ASN A 178 37.26 38.65 -1.96
N VAL A 179 36.89 37.68 -2.80
CA VAL A 179 37.08 37.79 -4.25
C VAL A 179 36.12 38.84 -4.80
N SER A 180 36.68 39.93 -5.31
CA SER A 180 35.92 41.10 -5.75
C SER A 180 35.22 40.93 -7.09
N GLU A 181 35.73 40.04 -7.95
CA GLU A 181 35.10 39.62 -9.19
C GLU A 181 34.87 38.10 -9.15
N ASP A 182 35.54 37.30 -9.97
CA ASP A 182 35.23 35.88 -10.17
C ASP A 182 36.45 34.97 -9.94
N ALA A 183 36.25 33.83 -9.29
CA ALA A 183 37.20 32.71 -9.24
C ALA A 183 36.65 31.49 -9.99
N PHE A 184 37.50 30.85 -10.80
CA PHE A 184 37.14 29.73 -11.67
C PHE A 184 38.40 29.04 -12.22
N PHE A 185 38.23 28.07 -13.11
CA PHE A 185 39.35 27.55 -13.92
C PHE A 185 39.03 27.60 -15.41
N LYS A 186 40.09 27.75 -16.22
CA LYS A 186 40.08 27.72 -17.68
C LYS A 186 40.73 26.43 -18.16
N VAL A 187 40.26 25.91 -19.28
CA VAL A 187 40.83 24.74 -19.94
C VAL A 187 41.39 25.16 -21.30
N TYR A 188 42.65 24.83 -21.54
CA TYR A 188 43.33 25.11 -22.80
C TYR A 188 43.76 23.82 -23.48
N ALA A 189 43.55 23.72 -24.79
CA ALA A 189 44.17 22.71 -25.63
C ALA A 189 45.64 23.06 -25.91
N VAL A 190 46.51 22.07 -25.86
CA VAL A 190 47.91 22.15 -26.30
C VAL A 190 48.01 21.44 -27.65
N SER A 191 48.25 22.19 -28.72
CA SER A 191 48.47 21.66 -30.06
C SER A 191 49.92 21.80 -30.48
N GLN A 192 50.48 20.78 -31.13
CA GLN A 192 51.88 20.81 -31.59
C GLN A 192 51.97 20.63 -33.10
N ASN A 193 52.74 21.51 -33.76
CA ASN A 193 52.99 21.41 -35.20
C ASN A 193 54.13 20.44 -35.52
N GLY A 194 54.33 20.12 -36.80
CA GLY A 194 55.37 19.17 -37.26
C GLY A 194 56.82 19.59 -36.97
N SER A 195 57.06 20.84 -36.55
CA SER A 195 58.36 21.34 -36.08
C SER A 195 58.54 21.33 -34.56
N GLY A 196 57.52 20.89 -33.80
CA GLY A 196 57.55 20.79 -32.35
C GLY A 196 57.09 22.04 -31.59
N GLU A 197 56.69 23.10 -32.30
CA GLU A 197 56.17 24.33 -31.69
C GLU A 197 54.75 24.12 -31.15
N GLN A 198 54.51 24.58 -29.93
CA GLN A 198 53.24 24.43 -29.22
C GLN A 198 52.38 25.69 -29.32
N THR A 199 51.09 25.50 -29.55
CA THR A 199 50.06 26.54 -29.56
C THR A 199 49.00 26.20 -28.52
N TYR A 200 48.44 27.22 -27.88
CA TYR A 200 47.52 27.08 -26.76
C TYR A 200 46.19 27.74 -27.08
N THR A 201 45.11 26.96 -27.10
CA THR A 201 43.77 27.44 -27.48
C THR A 201 42.82 27.27 -26.32
N LEU A 202 42.15 28.35 -25.88
CA LEU A 202 41.12 28.26 -24.84
C LEU A 202 39.94 27.43 -25.35
N ILE A 203 39.64 26.34 -24.67
CA ILE A 203 38.48 25.48 -24.95
C ILE A 203 37.23 26.06 -24.26
N GLY A 204 37.38 26.42 -23.00
CA GLY A 204 36.28 26.90 -22.16
C GLY A 204 36.71 27.19 -20.73
N GLN A 205 35.75 27.55 -19.89
CA GLN A 205 35.94 27.80 -18.47
C GLN A 205 34.79 27.18 -17.66
N SER A 206 35.03 26.89 -16.38
CA SER A 206 33.97 26.48 -15.47
C SER A 206 32.97 27.62 -15.20
N SER A 207 31.90 27.31 -14.46
CA SER A 207 31.14 28.34 -13.75
C SER A 207 32.05 29.14 -12.81
N THR A 208 31.63 30.35 -12.44
CA THR A 208 32.38 31.24 -11.54
C THR A 208 31.78 31.27 -10.15
N ILE A 209 32.61 31.57 -9.15
CA ILE A 209 32.20 31.91 -7.79
C ILE A 209 32.80 33.26 -7.38
N THR A 210 32.03 34.07 -6.64
CA THR A 210 32.43 35.44 -6.23
C THR A 210 32.29 35.61 -4.72
N GLY A 211 33.03 36.55 -4.12
CA GLY A 211 32.96 36.85 -2.69
C GLY A 211 33.72 35.85 -1.81
N THR A 212 33.06 35.41 -0.73
CA THR A 212 33.64 34.48 0.25
C THR A 212 32.77 33.23 0.31
N ASN A 213 33.32 32.09 -0.10
CA ASN A 213 32.62 30.80 -0.16
C ASN A 213 33.48 29.72 0.49
N ASP A 214 32.82 28.74 1.07
CA ASP A 214 33.50 27.50 1.47
C ASP A 214 33.84 26.64 0.25
N TRP A 215 34.57 25.54 0.47
CA TRP A 215 34.99 24.61 -0.58
C TRP A 215 33.82 24.21 -1.49
N THR A 216 33.91 24.64 -2.74
CA THR A 216 32.89 24.45 -3.77
C THR A 216 33.56 23.81 -4.98
N ARG A 217 33.07 22.65 -5.40
CA ARG A 217 33.63 21.96 -6.57
C ARG A 217 33.00 22.49 -7.85
N LEU A 218 33.85 22.98 -8.75
CA LEU A 218 33.48 23.43 -10.08
C LEU A 218 33.86 22.34 -11.09
N SER A 219 33.02 22.12 -12.11
CA SER A 219 33.25 21.10 -13.13
C SER A 219 32.93 21.63 -14.52
N LEU A 220 33.67 21.15 -15.53
CA LEU A 220 33.44 21.44 -16.94
C LEU A 220 33.62 20.17 -17.77
N ASN A 221 32.57 19.81 -18.51
CA ASN A 221 32.67 18.84 -19.61
C ASN A 221 33.05 19.60 -20.88
N PHE A 222 34.04 19.11 -21.63
CA PHE A 222 34.52 19.79 -22.82
C PHE A 222 35.00 18.81 -23.90
N VAL A 223 35.13 19.33 -25.12
CA VAL A 223 35.73 18.63 -26.27
C VAL A 223 37.06 19.31 -26.58
N VAL A 224 38.13 18.53 -26.79
CA VAL A 224 39.44 19.05 -27.21
C VAL A 224 39.39 19.51 -28.67
N ASN A 225 38.70 20.61 -28.93
CA ASN A 225 38.37 21.14 -30.25
C ASN A 225 39.53 21.89 -30.94
N ALA A 226 40.75 21.34 -30.87
CA ALA A 226 41.93 21.86 -31.53
C ALA A 226 42.59 20.77 -32.40
N GLU A 227 42.90 21.12 -33.65
CA GLU A 227 43.66 20.23 -34.54
C GLU A 227 45.05 19.98 -33.98
N ASN A 228 45.56 18.76 -34.14
CA ASN A 228 46.88 18.33 -33.66
C ASN A 228 47.09 18.52 -32.15
N ALA A 229 46.01 18.45 -31.36
CA ALA A 229 46.10 18.47 -29.91
C ALA A 229 46.89 17.26 -29.39
N ILE A 230 47.80 17.52 -28.46
CA ILE A 230 48.60 16.54 -27.73
C ILE A 230 48.27 16.52 -26.23
N GLY A 231 47.45 17.47 -25.77
CA GLY A 231 47.08 17.57 -24.38
C GLY A 231 46.17 18.74 -24.03
N VAL A 232 45.84 18.82 -22.75
CA VAL A 232 45.10 19.94 -22.15
C VAL A 232 45.75 20.37 -20.84
N TYR A 233 45.70 21.66 -20.54
CA TYR A 233 46.09 22.17 -19.22
C TYR A 233 44.98 23.04 -18.63
N LEU A 234 44.99 23.13 -17.31
CA LEU A 234 44.13 24.01 -16.54
C LEU A 234 44.90 25.24 -16.10
N ASP A 235 44.20 26.37 -16.06
CA ASP A 235 44.65 27.61 -15.43
C ASP A 235 43.58 27.97 -14.39
N ILE A 236 43.94 27.86 -13.11
CA ILE A 236 43.05 27.92 -11.96
C ILE A 236 43.36 29.20 -11.20
N GLY A 237 42.36 30.06 -10.99
CA GLY A 237 42.64 31.37 -10.42
C GLY A 237 41.42 32.24 -10.19
N LEU A 238 41.69 33.53 -10.06
CA LEU A 238 40.70 34.57 -9.86
C LEU A 238 40.98 35.79 -10.74
N ASN A 239 39.92 36.55 -11.01
CA ASN A 239 39.99 37.89 -11.57
C ASN A 239 39.83 38.91 -10.45
N GLY A 240 40.71 39.92 -10.44
CA GLY A 240 40.65 41.03 -9.47
C GLY A 240 41.08 40.66 -8.04
N PRO A 241 41.10 41.66 -7.13
CA PRO A 241 41.55 41.47 -5.76
C PRO A 241 40.79 40.39 -4.99
N GLY A 242 41.51 39.60 -4.19
CA GLY A 242 40.95 38.55 -3.33
C GLY A 242 41.92 37.40 -3.05
N THR A 243 41.42 36.36 -2.40
CA THR A 243 42.14 35.11 -2.15
C THR A 243 41.33 33.92 -2.65
N VAL A 244 41.98 33.00 -3.36
CA VAL A 244 41.43 31.69 -3.73
C VAL A 244 42.37 30.59 -3.26
N TRP A 245 41.79 29.52 -2.71
CA TRP A 245 42.47 28.24 -2.53
C TRP A 245 41.88 27.25 -3.52
N SER A 246 42.74 26.45 -4.14
CA SER A 246 42.37 25.39 -5.08
C SER A 246 42.93 24.06 -4.63
N ASP A 247 42.13 23.01 -4.76
CA ASP A 247 42.45 21.65 -4.34
C ASP A 247 41.67 20.65 -5.21
N ALA A 248 41.98 19.35 -5.07
CA ALA A 248 41.27 18.24 -5.69
C ALA A 248 41.07 18.39 -7.21
N VAL A 249 42.14 18.75 -7.91
CA VAL A 249 42.12 18.92 -9.38
C VAL A 249 41.96 17.57 -10.05
N VAL A 250 40.95 17.45 -10.92
CA VAL A 250 40.72 16.27 -11.76
C VAL A 250 40.72 16.67 -13.22
N ILE A 251 41.45 15.94 -14.06
CA ILE A 251 41.36 15.98 -15.52
C ILE A 251 41.24 14.53 -16.00
N ASN A 252 40.18 14.16 -16.71
CA ASN A 252 40.00 12.79 -17.18
C ASN A 252 39.46 12.73 -18.61
N SER A 253 39.72 11.60 -19.27
CA SER A 253 39.36 11.36 -20.67
C SER A 253 37.94 10.79 -20.83
N SER A 254 37.03 11.08 -19.89
CA SER A 254 35.66 10.58 -19.86
C SER A 254 34.68 11.71 -19.58
N THR A 255 33.57 11.77 -20.30
CA THR A 255 32.40 12.59 -19.92
C THR A 255 31.56 11.93 -18.83
N ILE A 256 31.83 10.66 -18.52
CA ILE A 256 31.12 9.92 -17.49
C ILE A 256 31.88 10.17 -16.18
N SER A 257 31.44 11.19 -15.45
CA SER A 257 31.71 11.30 -14.01
C SER A 257 31.26 10.02 -13.32
N ALA A 258 32.02 9.53 -12.33
CA ALA A 258 31.70 8.33 -11.57
C ALA A 258 30.45 8.55 -10.69
N ASN A 259 29.29 8.56 -11.34
CA ASN A 259 27.99 8.86 -10.77
C ASN A 259 27.03 7.69 -11.01
N THR A 260 26.17 7.41 -10.04
CA THR A 260 25.08 6.44 -10.19
C THR A 260 23.86 6.87 -9.40
N SER A 261 22.68 6.41 -9.77
CA SER A 261 21.43 6.74 -9.10
C SER A 261 20.55 5.51 -8.89
N PHE A 262 19.82 5.47 -7.78
CA PHE A 262 18.83 4.43 -7.48
C PHE A 262 17.72 4.99 -6.58
N SER A 263 16.64 4.23 -6.42
CA SER A 263 15.48 4.63 -5.62
C SER A 263 15.06 3.54 -4.65
N VAL A 264 14.53 3.96 -3.49
CA VAL A 264 13.91 3.09 -2.49
C VAL A 264 12.42 3.45 -2.44
N ALA A 265 11.57 2.46 -2.75
CA ALA A 265 10.13 2.66 -2.98
C ALA A 265 9.24 1.64 -2.25
N THR A 266 9.82 0.79 -1.41
CA THR A 266 9.09 -0.23 -0.65
C THR A 266 8.95 0.21 0.79
N ASP A 267 7.78 0.05 1.39
CA ASP A 267 7.57 0.50 2.77
C ASP A 267 8.40 -0.29 3.78
N SER A 268 8.93 0.39 4.79
CA SER A 268 9.71 -0.19 5.90
C SER A 268 9.85 0.81 7.05
N VAL A 269 9.76 0.29 8.28
CA VAL A 269 10.09 1.02 9.52
C VAL A 269 11.56 1.43 9.61
N ASN A 270 12.43 0.77 8.83
CA ASN A 270 13.86 1.04 8.83
C ASN A 270 14.49 0.59 7.50
N HIS A 271 14.86 1.56 6.68
CA HIS A 271 15.78 1.38 5.57
C HIS A 271 17.20 1.68 5.98
N THR A 272 18.13 0.89 5.45
CA THR A 272 19.56 1.19 5.52
C THR A 272 20.12 1.16 4.11
N VAL A 273 20.72 2.28 3.70
CA VAL A 273 21.44 2.43 2.44
C VAL A 273 22.93 2.58 2.77
N VAL A 274 23.76 1.68 2.24
CA VAL A 274 25.21 1.71 2.41
C VAL A 274 25.87 1.79 1.05
N PHE A 275 26.93 2.57 0.93
CA PHE A 275 27.69 2.69 -0.31
C PHE A 275 29.18 2.89 -0.06
N TYR A 276 30.00 2.57 -1.06
CA TYR A 276 31.43 2.86 -1.08
C TYR A 276 31.95 2.77 -2.51
N SER A 277 33.15 3.29 -2.75
CA SER A 277 33.81 3.21 -4.04
C SER A 277 35.15 2.47 -3.97
N VAL A 278 35.61 1.97 -5.12
CA VAL A 278 36.92 1.33 -5.30
C VAL A 278 37.60 1.99 -6.49
N ASP A 279 38.91 2.23 -6.39
CA ASP A 279 39.71 2.80 -7.47
C ASP A 279 40.32 1.73 -8.40
N ASN A 280 41.13 2.15 -9.38
CA ASN A 280 41.80 1.22 -10.30
C ASN A 280 43.06 0.54 -9.70
N ALA A 281 43.54 1.00 -8.54
CA ALA A 281 44.60 0.38 -7.75
C ALA A 281 44.08 -0.61 -6.68
N ASP A 282 42.76 -0.83 -6.64
CA ASP A 282 42.04 -1.67 -5.69
C ASP A 282 42.03 -1.13 -4.23
N ASN A 283 42.23 0.16 -4.01
CA ASN A 283 41.95 0.79 -2.71
C ASN A 283 40.44 0.96 -2.54
N VAL A 284 39.96 0.66 -1.32
CA VAL A 284 38.53 0.60 -1.00
C VAL A 284 38.17 1.69 -0.02
N GLU A 285 37.17 2.49 -0.37
CA GLU A 285 36.63 3.51 0.51
C GLU A 285 35.99 2.88 1.75
N THR A 286 36.29 3.43 2.93
CA THR A 286 35.67 2.98 4.18
C THR A 286 34.22 3.43 4.30
N TYR A 287 33.37 2.56 4.82
CA TYR A 287 31.98 2.85 5.16
C TYR A 287 31.67 2.31 6.57
N SER A 288 30.73 2.94 7.28
CA SER A 288 30.27 2.49 8.59
C SER A 288 28.85 3.00 8.87
N CYS A 289 27.99 2.11 9.38
CA CYS A 289 26.69 2.46 9.96
C CYS A 289 26.73 2.57 11.49
N GLU A 290 27.91 2.45 12.11
CA GLU A 290 28.11 2.42 13.56
C GLU A 290 29.19 3.42 13.99
N ALA A 291 29.10 3.93 15.24
CA ALA A 291 30.03 4.83 15.95
C ALA A 291 30.41 6.17 15.27
N THR A 292 30.78 6.15 13.99
CA THR A 292 31.00 7.31 13.12
C THR A 292 30.37 6.96 11.78
N ILE A 293 29.16 7.46 11.55
CA ILE A 293 28.39 7.18 10.33
C ILE A 293 29.17 7.73 9.13
N LYS A 294 29.54 6.86 8.20
CA LYS A 294 30.19 7.20 6.95
C LYS A 294 29.59 6.37 5.83
N ASN A 295 29.12 7.04 4.78
CA ASN A 295 28.50 6.41 3.60
C ASN A 295 27.37 5.41 3.95
N CYS A 296 26.60 5.77 4.98
CA CYS A 296 25.45 5.01 5.45
C CYS A 296 24.32 5.98 5.78
N VAL A 297 23.11 5.68 5.32
CA VAL A 297 21.90 6.48 5.52
C VAL A 297 20.79 5.56 6.02
N THR A 298 20.12 5.97 7.10
CA THR A 298 18.93 5.27 7.61
C THR A 298 17.72 6.17 7.60
N PHE A 299 16.56 5.61 7.23
CA PHE A 299 15.30 6.35 7.17
C PHE A 299 14.10 5.41 7.24
N LYS A 300 12.91 5.96 7.50
CA LYS A 300 11.65 5.21 7.49
C LYS A 300 10.84 5.64 6.27
N LEU A 301 10.15 4.71 5.63
CA LEU A 301 9.35 5.00 4.45
C LEU A 301 8.04 4.25 4.54
N ASP A 302 6.93 4.97 4.40
CA ASP A 302 5.60 4.40 4.33
C ASP A 302 4.73 5.25 3.42
N GLN A 303 4.43 4.69 2.25
CA GLN A 303 3.58 5.29 1.22
C GLN A 303 2.19 4.70 1.22
N THR A 304 1.94 3.63 1.98
CA THR A 304 0.70 2.88 1.94
C THR A 304 -0.25 3.40 3.01
N PRO A 305 -1.39 4.00 2.65
CA PRO A 305 -2.36 4.43 3.65
C PRO A 305 -2.98 3.25 4.42
N PRO A 306 -3.56 3.52 5.61
CA PRO A 306 -4.35 2.53 6.34
C PRO A 306 -5.37 1.84 5.45
N GLY A 307 -5.54 0.54 5.64
CA GLY A 307 -6.29 -0.29 4.71
C GLY A 307 -6.76 -1.60 5.32
N ASN A 308 -6.89 -2.61 4.45
CA ASN A 308 -7.40 -3.94 4.78
C ASN A 308 -8.72 -3.92 5.59
N TRP A 309 -9.64 -3.04 5.18
CA TRP A 309 -10.92 -2.85 5.86
C TRP A 309 -11.76 -4.13 5.87
N MET A 310 -12.03 -4.66 7.07
CA MET A 310 -12.68 -5.96 7.27
C MET A 310 -13.65 -5.95 8.46
N ASN A 311 -14.29 -7.10 8.71
CA ASN A 311 -15.20 -7.31 9.86
C ASN A 311 -16.23 -6.18 10.05
N SER A 312 -16.93 -5.81 8.99
CA SER A 312 -17.91 -4.73 9.02
C SER A 312 -19.35 -5.21 9.23
N GLY A 313 -20.15 -4.42 9.94
CA GLY A 313 -21.59 -4.65 10.11
C GLY A 313 -22.29 -3.49 10.81
N ALA A 314 -23.61 -3.62 10.98
CA ALA A 314 -24.44 -2.68 11.73
C ALA A 314 -25.38 -3.42 12.67
N TYR A 315 -25.68 -2.83 13.82
CA TYR A 315 -26.63 -3.40 14.79
C TYR A 315 -27.44 -2.30 15.48
N ARG A 316 -28.58 -2.68 16.03
CA ARG A 316 -29.48 -1.81 16.82
C ARG A 316 -29.44 -2.18 18.30
N GLU A 317 -29.79 -1.24 19.17
CA GLU A 317 -30.13 -1.55 20.56
C GLU A 317 -31.55 -2.12 20.67
N ILE A 318 -31.75 -3.05 21.60
CA ILE A 318 -33.06 -3.64 21.90
C ILE A 318 -33.24 -3.67 23.43
N PRO A 319 -34.17 -2.89 24.02
CA PRO A 319 -34.98 -1.86 23.36
C PRO A 319 -34.13 -0.65 22.92
N GLY A 320 -34.42 -0.11 21.74
CA GLY A 320 -33.75 1.07 21.19
C GLY A 320 -34.78 2.13 20.75
N PRO A 321 -34.34 3.36 20.36
CA PRO A 321 -35.25 4.46 20.08
C PRO A 321 -36.16 4.20 18.87
N SER A 322 -35.61 3.56 17.82
CA SER A 322 -36.36 3.09 16.67
C SER A 322 -35.54 2.06 15.88
N ASN A 323 -36.12 1.53 14.80
CA ASN A 323 -35.45 0.63 13.84
C ASN A 323 -34.53 1.36 12.83
N HIS A 324 -34.34 2.66 12.97
CA HIS A 324 -33.42 3.49 12.16
C HIS A 324 -32.29 4.12 12.98
N HIS A 325 -32.13 3.70 14.24
CA HIS A 325 -30.98 4.03 15.09
C HIS A 325 -30.01 2.86 15.12
N LEU A 326 -28.82 3.04 14.54
CA LEU A 326 -27.84 1.96 14.39
C LEU A 326 -26.45 2.39 14.87
N TYR A 327 -25.72 1.42 15.40
CA TYR A 327 -24.26 1.44 15.42
C TYR A 327 -23.74 0.79 14.15
N THR A 328 -22.61 1.27 13.64
CA THR A 328 -21.88 0.63 12.55
C THR A 328 -20.43 0.43 12.97
N TYR A 329 -19.83 -0.68 12.55
CA TYR A 329 -18.46 -1.02 12.91
C TYR A 329 -17.65 -1.54 11.72
N VAL A 330 -16.33 -1.40 11.82
CA VAL A 330 -15.34 -1.92 10.85
C VAL A 330 -13.97 -2.02 11.49
N THR A 331 -13.18 -3.01 11.09
CA THR A 331 -11.76 -3.13 11.43
C THR A 331 -10.90 -2.51 10.33
N VAL A 332 -9.84 -1.79 10.70
CA VAL A 332 -8.82 -1.24 9.78
C VAL A 332 -7.42 -1.61 10.27
N GLU A 333 -6.47 -1.75 9.35
CA GLU A 333 -5.08 -2.07 9.66
C GLU A 333 -4.09 -1.11 8.99
N ASP A 334 -2.96 -0.91 9.64
CA ASP A 334 -1.73 -0.36 9.07
C ASP A 334 -0.53 -1.08 9.67
N LEU A 335 0.23 -1.82 8.86
CA LEU A 335 1.26 -2.73 9.37
C LEU A 335 2.67 -2.12 9.41
N ILE A 336 2.89 -0.96 8.79
CA ILE A 336 4.23 -0.38 8.64
C ILE A 336 4.41 0.78 9.62
N SER A 337 3.74 1.91 9.41
CA SER A 337 3.85 3.04 10.33
C SER A 337 2.89 2.91 11.52
N GLY A 338 1.83 2.10 11.38
CA GLY A 338 0.78 1.94 12.38
C GLY A 338 -0.25 3.06 12.28
N LEU A 339 -1.39 2.88 12.93
CA LEU A 339 -2.48 3.85 12.94
C LEU A 339 -2.16 5.03 13.86
N SER A 340 -2.62 6.21 13.47
CA SER A 340 -2.66 7.39 14.33
C SER A 340 -3.99 7.47 15.10
N ALA A 341 -3.97 8.09 16.28
CA ALA A 341 -5.15 8.47 17.05
C ALA A 341 -6.12 9.40 16.28
N LEU A 342 -5.71 9.96 15.14
CA LEU A 342 -6.60 10.68 14.21
C LEU A 342 -7.55 9.75 13.43
N THR A 343 -7.37 8.42 13.52
CA THR A 343 -8.32 7.39 13.12
C THR A 343 -9.48 7.31 14.12
N SER A 344 -10.27 8.39 14.20
CA SER A 344 -11.22 8.58 15.31
C SER A 344 -12.56 9.17 14.88
N LYS A 345 -12.86 9.16 13.58
CA LYS A 345 -14.03 9.87 13.06
C LYS A 345 -14.75 9.18 11.92
N TYR A 346 -16.02 9.51 11.78
CA TYR A 346 -16.88 9.05 10.69
C TYR A 346 -17.86 10.14 10.22
N GLN A 347 -18.45 9.91 9.06
CA GLN A 347 -19.60 10.64 8.51
C GLN A 347 -20.67 9.64 8.09
N TYR A 348 -21.88 10.10 7.85
CA TYR A 348 -22.89 9.28 7.21
C TYR A 348 -23.65 10.06 6.14
N GLN A 349 -24.43 9.33 5.37
CA GLN A 349 -25.29 9.85 4.33
C GLN A 349 -26.62 9.09 4.42
N PRO A 350 -27.67 9.70 4.99
CA PRO A 350 -29.03 9.20 4.86
C PRO A 350 -29.54 9.42 3.43
N ASP A 351 -30.65 8.76 3.09
CA ASP A 351 -31.23 8.71 1.74
C ASP A 351 -31.76 10.07 1.25
N ASP A 352 -32.10 10.99 2.15
CA ASP A 352 -32.57 12.33 1.83
C ASP A 352 -31.45 13.37 1.65
N LYS A 353 -30.17 12.96 1.72
CA LYS A 353 -29.00 13.83 1.56
C LYS A 353 -28.12 13.39 0.39
N SER A 354 -27.64 14.35 -0.39
CA SER A 354 -26.77 14.12 -1.55
C SER A 354 -25.27 14.08 -1.22
N GLU A 355 -24.88 14.47 0.00
CA GLU A 355 -23.50 14.60 0.44
C GLU A 355 -23.30 13.94 1.82
N PHE A 356 -22.04 13.67 2.19
CA PHE A 356 -21.71 13.17 3.52
C PHE A 356 -21.69 14.30 4.54
N GLY A 357 -22.08 13.99 5.77
CA GLY A 357 -22.06 14.94 6.87
C GLY A 357 -22.57 14.29 8.15
N ILE A 358 -23.09 15.12 9.04
CA ILE A 358 -23.73 14.70 10.29
C ILE A 358 -24.93 15.61 10.60
N HIS A 359 -25.91 15.07 11.30
CA HIS A 359 -26.88 15.91 12.01
C HIS A 359 -26.25 16.47 13.29
N SER A 360 -26.62 17.71 13.66
CA SER A 360 -26.12 18.38 14.88
C SER A 360 -26.48 17.64 16.18
N ASP A 361 -27.54 16.85 16.15
CA ASP A 361 -27.86 15.79 17.10
C ASP A 361 -27.94 14.47 16.32
N LEU A 362 -27.02 13.54 16.61
CA LEU A 362 -26.92 12.26 15.91
C LEU A 362 -28.15 11.37 16.13
N LEU A 363 -28.99 11.65 17.14
CA LEU A 363 -30.21 10.89 17.44
C LEU A 363 -31.48 11.55 16.89
N GLN A 364 -31.36 12.69 16.17
CA GLN A 364 -32.50 13.42 15.65
C GLN A 364 -32.24 14.00 14.27
N CYS A 365 -32.78 13.36 13.23
CA CYS A 365 -32.73 13.89 11.87
C CYS A 365 -33.49 15.20 11.64
N SER A 366 -34.33 15.64 12.60
CA SER A 366 -34.93 16.97 12.57
C SER A 366 -33.95 18.10 12.91
N SER A 367 -32.77 17.77 13.45
CA SER A 367 -31.73 18.73 13.78
C SER A 367 -30.97 19.20 12.53
N GLU A 368 -30.18 20.27 12.66
CA GLU A 368 -29.47 20.88 11.53
C GLU A 368 -28.50 19.89 10.86
N TRP A 369 -28.56 19.80 9.52
CA TRP A 369 -27.60 19.03 8.73
C TRP A 369 -26.31 19.82 8.53
N GLN A 370 -25.18 19.23 8.91
CA GLN A 370 -23.86 19.82 8.80
C GLN A 370 -23.04 19.06 7.74
N ALA A 371 -23.08 19.55 6.51
CA ALA A 371 -22.37 18.98 5.38
C ALA A 371 -20.85 18.93 5.63
N ASN A 372 -20.22 17.81 5.30
CA ASN A 372 -18.79 17.53 5.43
C ASN A 372 -18.22 17.62 6.86
N ASN A 373 -19.05 17.78 7.89
CA ASN A 373 -18.63 17.64 9.27
C ASN A 373 -18.45 16.17 9.65
N TRP A 374 -17.64 15.93 10.69
CA TRP A 374 -17.26 14.61 11.16
C TRP A 374 -17.75 14.40 12.60
N ALA A 375 -18.29 13.22 12.88
CA ALA A 375 -18.58 12.77 14.24
C ALA A 375 -17.43 11.94 14.79
N ALA A 376 -17.24 11.98 16.12
CA ALA A 376 -16.30 11.11 16.82
C ALA A 376 -16.85 9.68 16.93
N LEU A 377 -15.97 8.68 16.97
CA LEU A 377 -16.33 7.29 17.26
C LEU A 377 -16.79 7.13 18.72
N GLU A 378 -17.67 6.16 18.98
CA GLU A 378 -18.05 5.74 20.34
C GLU A 378 -16.89 5.01 21.02
N SER A 379 -16.24 4.12 20.26
CA SER A 379 -15.11 3.31 20.73
C SER A 379 -14.22 2.91 19.56
N GLY A 380 -13.03 2.41 19.85
CA GLY A 380 -12.13 1.87 18.83
C GLY A 380 -11.13 2.85 18.25
N THR A 381 -10.98 4.03 18.86
CA THR A 381 -9.87 4.93 18.51
C THR A 381 -8.54 4.26 18.91
N PRO A 382 -7.62 4.03 17.96
CA PRO A 382 -6.31 3.46 18.26
C PRO A 382 -5.42 4.43 19.04
N ASN A 383 -4.42 3.90 19.73
CA ASN A 383 -3.27 4.69 20.14
C ASN A 383 -2.31 4.85 18.95
N ASP A 384 -1.50 5.90 18.99
CA ASP A 384 -0.46 6.12 18.00
C ASP A 384 0.50 4.91 17.89
N GLY A 385 0.56 4.31 16.71
CA GLY A 385 1.37 3.13 16.39
C GLY A 385 0.67 1.78 16.50
N ASP A 386 -0.60 1.73 16.93
CA ASP A 386 -1.37 0.47 16.93
C ASP A 386 -1.57 -0.01 15.48
N THR A 387 -1.32 -1.30 15.20
CA THR A 387 -1.38 -1.80 13.81
C THR A 387 -2.78 -2.18 13.33
N THR A 388 -3.76 -2.23 14.24
CA THR A 388 -5.15 -2.61 13.95
C THR A 388 -6.10 -1.90 14.90
N ALA A 389 -7.30 -1.57 14.43
CA ALA A 389 -8.34 -0.93 15.24
C ALA A 389 -9.76 -1.35 14.80
N ASP A 390 -10.61 -1.66 15.79
CA ASP A 390 -12.04 -1.95 15.60
C ASP A 390 -12.89 -0.70 15.85
N LEU A 391 -13.21 0.02 14.78
CA LEU A 391 -13.92 1.30 14.84
C LEU A 391 -15.42 1.08 15.07
N LEU A 392 -16.03 1.84 15.99
CA LEU A 392 -17.48 1.85 16.23
C LEU A 392 -18.02 3.28 16.17
N THR A 393 -19.06 3.52 15.37
CA THR A 393 -19.79 4.80 15.38
C THR A 393 -20.50 5.03 16.72
N GLN A 394 -20.94 6.26 16.97
CA GLN A 394 -22.00 6.50 17.96
C GLN A 394 -23.34 5.94 17.44
N LEU A 395 -24.32 5.76 18.33
CA LEU A 395 -25.68 5.48 17.92
C LEU A 395 -26.16 6.62 17.02
N THR A 396 -26.53 6.28 15.78
CA THR A 396 -26.85 7.28 14.76
C THR A 396 -28.23 7.03 14.18
N ASP A 397 -29.04 8.08 14.12
CA ASP A 397 -30.32 8.14 13.43
C ASP A 397 -30.10 8.29 11.92
N TYR A 398 -30.56 7.29 11.18
CA TYR A 398 -30.57 7.24 9.72
C TYR A 398 -31.89 7.73 9.10
N CYS A 399 -32.69 8.45 9.88
CA CYS A 399 -33.89 9.22 9.54
C CYS A 399 -35.15 8.41 9.23
N ASN A 400 -35.02 7.27 8.55
CA ASN A 400 -36.14 6.40 8.24
C ASN A 400 -35.74 4.93 8.09
N SER A 401 -36.75 4.08 8.11
CA SER A 401 -36.62 2.62 8.00
C SER A 401 -36.70 2.11 6.55
N ASP A 402 -36.59 2.98 5.54
CA ASP A 402 -36.52 2.56 4.14
C ASP A 402 -35.12 2.00 3.84
N TRP A 403 -34.91 0.73 4.20
CA TRP A 403 -33.63 0.06 4.02
C TRP A 403 -33.45 -0.55 2.63
N LYS A 404 -34.39 -0.30 1.70
CA LYS A 404 -34.19 -0.54 0.27
C LYS A 404 -33.12 0.39 -0.28
N ILE A 405 -33.15 1.65 0.16
CA ILE A 405 -32.15 2.63 -0.24
C ILE A 405 -30.96 2.49 0.69
N CYS A 406 -29.82 2.16 0.09
CA CYS A 406 -28.55 2.11 0.79
C CYS A 406 -28.28 3.42 1.53
N LYS A 407 -28.17 3.35 2.85
CA LYS A 407 -27.65 4.44 3.68
C LYS A 407 -26.19 4.16 3.97
N THR A 408 -25.34 5.17 3.80
CA THR A 408 -23.88 4.94 3.78
C THR A 408 -23.22 5.57 4.99
N VAL A 409 -22.32 4.83 5.65
CA VAL A 409 -21.37 5.39 6.62
C VAL A 409 -19.98 5.47 5.99
N LYS A 410 -19.22 6.51 6.31
CA LYS A 410 -17.83 6.70 5.87
C LYS A 410 -16.92 6.79 7.09
N PHE A 411 -16.05 5.81 7.25
CA PHE A 411 -14.97 5.84 8.23
C PHE A 411 -13.73 6.53 7.67
N PHE A 412 -12.94 7.15 8.54
CA PHE A 412 -11.64 7.73 8.23
C PHE A 412 -10.54 7.08 9.07
N ALA A 413 -9.41 6.82 8.44
CA ALA A 413 -8.19 6.38 9.11
C ALA A 413 -6.96 7.16 8.59
N GLU A 414 -6.03 7.43 9.48
CA GLU A 414 -4.73 8.04 9.22
C GLU A 414 -3.64 7.20 9.91
N ASP A 415 -2.50 7.02 9.25
CA ASP A 415 -1.33 6.33 9.81
C ASP A 415 -0.33 7.29 10.48
N MET A 416 0.74 6.75 11.05
CA MET A 416 1.78 7.55 11.69
C MET A 416 2.70 8.28 10.72
N ALA A 417 2.73 7.88 9.44
CA ALA A 417 3.42 8.61 8.37
C ALA A 417 2.60 9.81 7.86
N GLY A 418 1.31 9.89 8.19
CA GLY A 418 0.36 10.89 7.75
C GLY A 418 -0.33 10.55 6.42
N ASN A 419 -0.26 9.32 5.93
CA ASN A 419 -1.16 8.88 4.86
C ASN A 419 -2.55 8.60 5.46
N ASN A 420 -3.60 8.81 4.67
CA ASN A 420 -4.97 8.59 5.13
C ASN A 420 -5.82 7.91 4.06
N SER A 421 -6.89 7.27 4.52
CA SER A 421 -7.88 6.64 3.66
C SER A 421 -9.27 6.73 4.29
N THR A 422 -10.29 6.44 3.48
CA THR A 422 -11.67 6.36 3.94
C THR A 422 -12.34 5.09 3.45
N LYS A 423 -13.28 4.56 4.23
CA LYS A 423 -14.10 3.41 3.84
C LYS A 423 -15.58 3.73 3.94
N ASN A 424 -16.26 3.62 2.80
CA ASN A 424 -17.71 3.66 2.76
C ASN A 424 -18.28 2.26 2.98
N LEU A 425 -19.29 2.15 3.84
CA LEU A 425 -20.08 0.95 4.06
C LEU A 425 -21.54 1.26 3.81
N CYS A 426 -22.14 0.45 2.94
CA CYS A 426 -23.56 0.49 2.66
C CYS A 426 -24.31 -0.36 3.70
N ILE A 427 -25.30 0.23 4.35
CA ILE A 427 -26.16 -0.46 5.30
C ILE A 427 -27.43 -0.89 4.58
N ASN A 428 -27.59 -2.21 4.43
CA ASN A 428 -28.76 -2.85 3.81
C ASN A 428 -29.57 -3.62 4.86
N GLY A 429 -30.89 -3.50 4.77
CA GLY A 429 -31.79 -4.18 5.70
C GLY A 429 -31.94 -5.67 5.39
N PRO A 430 -32.20 -6.52 6.41
CA PRO A 430 -32.49 -7.93 6.20
C PRO A 430 -33.85 -8.11 5.50
N TRP A 431 -33.98 -9.19 4.74
CA TRP A 431 -35.20 -9.57 4.04
C TRP A 431 -35.37 -11.09 4.01
N ILE A 432 -36.61 -11.54 3.85
CA ILE A 432 -36.95 -12.97 3.76
C ILE A 432 -37.28 -13.38 2.33
N LYS A 433 -36.98 -14.63 2.00
CA LYS A 433 -37.37 -15.26 0.73
C LYS A 433 -38.38 -16.37 0.98
N VAL A 434 -39.41 -16.48 0.15
CA VAL A 434 -40.43 -17.54 0.24
C VAL A 434 -40.64 -18.18 -1.11
N ARG A 435 -40.42 -19.49 -1.20
CA ARG A 435 -40.47 -20.28 -2.45
C ARG A 435 -41.35 -21.51 -2.32
N GLY A 436 -41.57 -22.18 -3.45
CA GLY A 436 -42.32 -23.43 -3.50
C GLY A 436 -43.82 -23.23 -3.73
N LYS A 437 -44.23 -22.02 -4.16
CA LYS A 437 -45.62 -21.60 -4.37
C LYS A 437 -46.47 -21.72 -3.11
N GLY A 438 -45.84 -21.46 -1.96
CA GLY A 438 -46.50 -21.43 -0.65
C GLY A 438 -47.39 -20.21 -0.46
N ILE A 439 -48.00 -20.11 0.72
CA ILE A 439 -48.80 -18.96 1.15
C ILE A 439 -48.06 -18.27 2.29
N VAL A 440 -47.82 -16.97 2.18
CA VAL A 440 -47.41 -16.12 3.32
C VAL A 440 -48.65 -15.41 3.82
N ARG A 441 -48.97 -15.58 5.10
CA ARG A 441 -50.17 -15.01 5.68
C ARG A 441 -49.89 -14.28 6.99
N SER A 442 -50.53 -13.14 7.17
CA SER A 442 -50.67 -12.46 8.47
C SER A 442 -52.15 -12.17 8.77
N ASN A 443 -52.54 -12.33 10.03
CA ASN A 443 -53.86 -11.91 10.51
C ASN A 443 -53.92 -10.39 10.81
N ASN A 444 -52.83 -9.67 10.57
CA ASN A 444 -52.75 -8.21 10.64
C ASN A 444 -52.01 -7.69 9.39
N ILE A 445 -50.91 -6.95 9.55
CA ILE A 445 -50.05 -6.45 8.48
C ILE A 445 -48.86 -7.38 8.23
N ILE A 446 -48.19 -7.20 7.09
CA ILE A 446 -46.84 -7.74 6.85
C ILE A 446 -45.91 -6.56 6.59
N ASP A 447 -44.94 -6.36 7.49
CA ASP A 447 -43.98 -5.26 7.43
C ASP A 447 -42.55 -5.82 7.46
N MET A 448 -41.92 -5.84 6.29
CA MET A 448 -40.52 -6.20 6.13
C MET A 448 -39.66 -4.95 6.20
N LEU A 449 -38.40 -5.08 6.65
CA LEU A 449 -37.49 -3.93 6.77
C LEU A 449 -36.88 -3.50 5.44
N SER A 450 -36.72 -4.40 4.47
CA SER A 450 -36.05 -4.13 3.20
C SER A 450 -36.68 -4.87 2.03
N GLU A 451 -36.58 -4.28 0.84
CA GLU A 451 -36.85 -4.95 -0.43
C GLU A 451 -35.63 -5.76 -0.89
N PRO A 452 -35.82 -6.98 -1.43
CA PRO A 452 -34.76 -7.70 -2.13
C PRO A 452 -34.43 -7.05 -3.49
N GLU A 453 -33.21 -7.26 -4.01
CA GLU A 453 -32.89 -6.92 -5.41
C GLU A 453 -33.59 -7.86 -6.43
N GLU A 454 -34.05 -9.03 -5.98
CA GLU A 454 -34.70 -10.04 -6.80
C GLU A 454 -36.09 -10.42 -6.27
N PRO A 455 -36.97 -11.03 -7.09
CA PRO A 455 -38.23 -11.58 -6.62
C PRO A 455 -38.07 -12.50 -5.40
N ASN A 456 -38.72 -12.15 -4.28
CA ASN A 456 -38.67 -12.93 -3.05
C ASN A 456 -39.89 -13.84 -2.82
N THR A 457 -40.90 -13.81 -3.70
CA THR A 457 -42.02 -14.76 -3.62
C THR A 457 -42.51 -15.28 -4.97
N ASP A 458 -42.81 -16.57 -5.01
CA ASP A 458 -43.49 -17.26 -6.14
C ASP A 458 -44.92 -17.71 -5.78
N GLY A 459 -45.42 -17.28 -4.62
CA GLY A 459 -46.62 -17.76 -3.96
C GLY A 459 -47.75 -16.73 -3.81
N LEU A 460 -48.70 -17.06 -2.94
CA LEU A 460 -49.81 -16.19 -2.56
C LEU A 460 -49.43 -15.43 -1.29
N ILE A 461 -49.73 -14.13 -1.23
CA ILE A 461 -49.64 -13.34 0.00
C ILE A 461 -51.06 -12.98 0.45
N GLU A 462 -51.33 -13.19 1.73
CA GLU A 462 -52.59 -12.82 2.39
C GLU A 462 -52.31 -11.96 3.63
N ALA A 463 -52.96 -10.82 3.73
CA ALA A 463 -52.96 -10.00 4.95
C ALA A 463 -54.38 -9.54 5.24
N ALA A 464 -54.77 -9.52 6.51
CA ALA A 464 -56.06 -8.94 6.92
C ALA A 464 -56.00 -7.41 7.02
N GLY A 465 -54.81 -6.87 7.29
CA GLY A 465 -54.52 -5.43 7.33
C GLY A 465 -54.25 -4.84 5.95
N SER A 466 -54.09 -3.52 5.90
CA SER A 466 -53.90 -2.77 4.65
C SER A 466 -52.46 -2.71 4.13
N THR A 467 -51.50 -3.24 4.89
CA THR A 467 -50.06 -3.10 4.60
C THR A 467 -49.42 -4.45 4.31
N ILE A 468 -48.81 -4.56 3.14
CA ILE A 468 -47.94 -5.66 2.71
C ILE A 468 -46.71 -4.99 2.09
N ASN A 469 -45.59 -4.98 2.80
CA ASN A 469 -44.35 -4.34 2.35
C ASN A 469 -43.40 -5.35 1.70
N PHE A 470 -42.71 -4.89 0.65
CA PHE A 470 -41.50 -5.51 0.08
C PHE A 470 -41.58 -6.98 -0.37
N PHE A 471 -42.75 -7.39 -0.88
CA PHE A 471 -42.87 -8.60 -1.69
C PHE A 471 -42.84 -8.28 -3.18
N THR A 472 -42.01 -9.02 -3.89
CA THR A 472 -41.85 -8.93 -5.34
C THR A 472 -41.98 -10.32 -5.96
N SER A 473 -42.59 -10.39 -7.15
CA SER A 473 -42.77 -11.65 -7.88
C SER A 473 -42.50 -11.44 -9.37
N GLU A 474 -41.99 -12.48 -10.03
CA GLU A 474 -41.87 -12.52 -11.49
C GLU A 474 -43.24 -12.57 -12.19
N ARG A 475 -44.32 -12.88 -11.45
CA ARG A 475 -45.67 -13.00 -11.97
C ARG A 475 -46.49 -11.76 -11.63
N GLY A 476 -47.39 -11.38 -12.54
CA GLY A 476 -48.37 -10.33 -12.28
C GLY A 476 -49.32 -10.74 -11.14
N TRP A 477 -49.64 -9.78 -10.27
CA TRP A 477 -50.49 -10.02 -9.10
C TRP A 477 -51.96 -9.75 -9.43
N LYS A 478 -52.85 -10.55 -8.83
CA LYS A 478 -54.28 -10.30 -8.83
C LYS A 478 -54.75 -10.21 -7.38
N VAL A 479 -55.28 -9.06 -7.00
CA VAL A 479 -55.84 -8.84 -5.66
C VAL A 479 -57.28 -9.35 -5.61
N THR A 480 -57.60 -10.13 -4.58
CA THR A 480 -58.95 -10.61 -4.29
C THR A 480 -59.14 -10.73 -2.79
N ASN A 481 -60.39 -10.66 -2.34
CA ASN A 481 -60.72 -10.97 -0.96
C ASN A 481 -60.70 -12.49 -0.76
N SER A 482 -60.19 -12.92 0.40
CA SER A 482 -60.16 -14.30 0.86
C SER A 482 -60.94 -14.39 2.18
N PRO A 483 -61.75 -15.43 2.42
CA PRO A 483 -62.43 -15.60 3.70
C PRO A 483 -61.39 -15.78 4.82
N VAL A 484 -61.76 -15.39 6.05
CA VAL A 484 -60.91 -15.60 7.23
C VAL A 484 -60.78 -17.12 7.46
N PRO A 485 -59.56 -17.69 7.40
CA PRO A 485 -59.33 -19.09 7.68
C PRO A 485 -59.49 -19.36 9.18
N GLN A 486 -59.86 -20.60 9.50
CA GLN A 486 -60.00 -21.05 10.87
C GLN A 486 -58.62 -21.21 11.52
N THR A 487 -58.40 -20.52 12.63
CA THR A 487 -57.25 -20.73 13.50
C THR A 487 -57.43 -21.99 14.34
N ARG A 488 -56.35 -22.73 14.58
CA ARG A 488 -56.32 -23.90 15.45
C ARG A 488 -55.18 -23.75 16.45
N SER A 489 -55.47 -23.96 17.72
CA SER A 489 -54.45 -23.99 18.77
C SER A 489 -53.77 -25.36 18.87
N TYR A 490 -52.72 -25.44 19.68
CA TYR A 490 -52.12 -26.68 20.13
C TYR A 490 -53.17 -27.70 20.60
N ASP A 491 -54.10 -27.27 21.46
CA ASP A 491 -55.15 -28.13 22.02
C ASP A 491 -56.13 -28.61 20.93
N ASP A 492 -56.43 -27.75 19.94
CA ASP A 492 -57.24 -28.13 18.79
C ASP A 492 -56.56 -29.23 17.97
N TYR A 493 -55.27 -29.09 17.65
CA TYR A 493 -54.50 -30.10 16.93
C TYR A 493 -54.36 -31.41 17.72
N LEU A 494 -54.11 -31.31 19.02
CA LEU A 494 -53.98 -32.47 19.91
C LEU A 494 -55.29 -33.28 19.97
N SER A 495 -56.45 -32.61 19.90
CA SER A 495 -57.76 -33.26 19.90
C SER A 495 -58.07 -34.07 18.62
N LEU A 496 -57.35 -33.81 17.52
CA LEU A 496 -57.57 -34.48 16.23
C LEU A 496 -56.83 -35.81 16.11
N VAL A 497 -55.71 -35.95 16.81
CA VAL A 497 -54.85 -37.12 16.70
C VAL A 497 -55.25 -38.18 17.72
N THR A 498 -54.88 -39.44 17.44
CA THR A 498 -54.87 -40.47 18.49
C THR A 498 -53.91 -40.04 19.60
N PRO A 499 -54.25 -40.29 20.90
CA PRO A 499 -53.43 -39.90 22.04
C PRO A 499 -51.94 -40.16 21.79
N PRO A 500 -51.10 -39.11 21.74
CA PRO A 500 -49.71 -39.28 21.36
C PRO A 500 -48.92 -40.06 22.41
N THR A 501 -47.86 -40.72 21.97
CA THR A 501 -46.96 -41.50 22.85
C THR A 501 -46.07 -40.54 23.64
N PRO A 502 -46.08 -40.55 24.98
CA PRO A 502 -45.18 -39.70 25.78
C PRO A 502 -43.71 -40.05 25.56
N ILE A 503 -42.85 -39.04 25.48
CA ILE A 503 -41.39 -39.17 25.36
C ILE A 503 -40.66 -38.18 26.27
N THR A 504 -39.42 -38.51 26.67
CA THR A 504 -38.59 -37.67 27.58
C THR A 504 -37.16 -37.47 27.09
N GLY A 505 -36.87 -37.74 25.80
CA GLY A 505 -35.51 -37.69 25.25
C GLY A 505 -35.48 -37.60 23.73
N THR A 506 -34.51 -38.28 23.11
CA THR A 506 -34.34 -38.31 21.64
C THR A 506 -35.58 -38.86 20.95
N LEU A 507 -36.01 -38.17 19.88
CA LEU A 507 -37.13 -38.60 19.07
C LEU A 507 -36.83 -39.93 18.33
N PRO A 508 -37.84 -40.77 18.09
CA PRO A 508 -37.67 -41.90 17.17
C PRO A 508 -37.73 -41.42 15.71
N ALA A 509 -36.91 -42.01 14.84
CA ALA A 509 -37.00 -41.87 13.38
C ALA A 509 -38.05 -42.85 12.81
N ALA A 510 -39.32 -42.70 13.25
CA ALA A 510 -40.42 -43.61 12.92
C ALA A 510 -41.76 -42.87 12.83
N THR A 511 -42.68 -43.44 12.04
CA THR A 511 -44.03 -42.89 11.88
C THR A 511 -44.81 -42.98 13.18
N GLY A 512 -45.37 -41.87 13.66
CA GLY A 512 -46.11 -41.84 14.93
C GLY A 512 -46.48 -40.44 15.42
N SER A 513 -47.34 -40.40 16.44
CA SER A 513 -47.62 -39.18 17.22
C SER A 513 -46.93 -39.27 18.58
N TYR A 514 -46.22 -38.21 18.97
CA TYR A 514 -45.44 -38.15 20.21
C TYR A 514 -45.81 -36.91 21.04
N LEU A 515 -45.68 -37.02 22.36
CA LEU A 515 -45.95 -35.92 23.31
C LEU A 515 -44.73 -35.71 24.21
N VAL A 516 -44.24 -34.47 24.26
CA VAL A 516 -43.33 -33.98 25.29
C VAL A 516 -44.12 -33.08 26.23
N ASP A 517 -44.13 -33.41 27.51
CA ASP A 517 -44.78 -32.60 28.54
C ASP A 517 -43.74 -31.69 29.23
N GLY A 518 -43.78 -30.40 28.92
CA GLY A 518 -42.78 -29.40 29.31
C GLY A 518 -41.88 -28.93 28.17
N ASN A 519 -40.86 -28.13 28.52
CA ASN A 519 -39.90 -27.58 27.56
C ASN A 519 -39.03 -28.69 26.96
N TYR A 520 -38.70 -28.56 25.68
CA TYR A 520 -37.97 -29.57 24.92
C TYR A 520 -36.84 -28.95 24.11
N THR A 521 -35.61 -29.40 24.34
CA THR A 521 -34.50 -29.17 23.39
C THR A 521 -34.50 -30.31 22.38
N LEU A 522 -34.69 -29.97 21.11
CA LEU A 522 -34.85 -30.94 20.04
C LEU A 522 -33.62 -31.85 19.91
N SER A 523 -33.84 -33.15 20.09
CA SER A 523 -32.83 -34.19 19.88
C SER A 523 -33.37 -35.23 18.91
N VAL A 524 -32.68 -35.39 17.77
CA VAL A 524 -32.98 -36.39 16.74
C VAL A 524 -31.84 -37.42 16.65
N PRO A 525 -32.13 -38.68 16.28
CA PRO A 525 -31.13 -39.73 16.17
C PRO A 525 -30.31 -39.57 14.87
N ASN A 526 -29.13 -40.19 14.81
CA ASN A 526 -28.21 -40.06 13.67
C ASN A 526 -28.78 -40.55 12.33
N ASN A 527 -29.88 -41.30 12.33
CA ASN A 527 -30.53 -41.85 11.14
C ASN A 527 -31.81 -41.10 10.72
N TYR A 528 -32.07 -39.92 11.31
CA TYR A 528 -33.27 -39.11 11.05
C TYR A 528 -33.34 -38.61 9.59
N ASP A 529 -32.19 -38.43 8.94
CA ASP A 529 -32.06 -38.01 7.54
C ASP A 529 -32.07 -39.17 6.54
N SER A 530 -31.83 -40.41 6.99
CA SER A 530 -31.84 -41.61 6.14
C SER A 530 -33.19 -42.34 6.11
N ASN A 531 -33.99 -42.23 7.18
CA ASN A 531 -35.27 -42.93 7.29
C ASN A 531 -36.41 -42.12 6.67
N THR A 532 -37.36 -42.81 6.05
CA THR A 532 -38.65 -42.21 5.62
C THR A 532 -39.73 -42.48 6.64
N PHE A 533 -40.35 -41.43 7.18
CA PHE A 533 -41.45 -41.53 8.15
C PHE A 533 -42.33 -40.28 8.14
N ASP A 534 -43.53 -40.42 8.71
CA ASP A 534 -44.47 -39.31 8.95
C ASP A 534 -44.66 -39.18 10.46
N GLN A 535 -44.19 -38.09 11.06
CA GLN A 535 -44.18 -37.88 12.50
C GLN A 535 -44.86 -36.57 12.87
N ILE A 536 -45.68 -36.61 13.92
CA ILE A 536 -46.19 -35.41 14.60
C ILE A 536 -45.73 -35.40 16.05
N VAL A 537 -45.19 -34.27 16.51
CA VAL A 537 -44.67 -34.10 17.87
C VAL A 537 -45.39 -32.94 18.52
N PHE A 538 -46.04 -33.22 19.65
CA PHE A 538 -46.68 -32.22 20.47
C PHE A 538 -45.75 -31.84 21.63
N VAL A 539 -45.46 -30.55 21.79
CA VAL A 539 -44.64 -30.02 22.89
C VAL A 539 -45.52 -29.11 23.75
N ASN A 540 -45.86 -29.58 24.96
CA ASN A 540 -46.62 -28.81 25.96
C ASN A 540 -45.68 -27.88 26.75
N GLY A 541 -45.00 -26.99 26.04
CA GLY A 541 -43.97 -26.08 26.56
C GLY A 541 -43.26 -25.37 25.41
N ASN A 542 -42.07 -24.85 25.67
CA ASN A 542 -41.22 -24.23 24.67
C ASN A 542 -40.36 -25.28 23.94
N LEU A 543 -40.08 -25.04 22.66
CA LEU A 543 -39.19 -25.86 21.83
C LEU A 543 -37.89 -25.10 21.55
N THR A 544 -36.74 -25.65 21.95
CA THR A 544 -35.42 -25.12 21.59
C THR A 544 -34.78 -25.96 20.50
N ILE A 545 -34.23 -25.32 19.47
CA ILE A 545 -33.54 -25.97 18.35
C ILE A 545 -32.15 -25.36 18.21
N ASP A 546 -31.13 -26.10 18.65
CA ASP A 546 -29.73 -25.62 18.67
C ASP A 546 -28.86 -26.20 17.55
N ASN A 547 -29.41 -27.12 16.74
CA ASN A 547 -28.70 -27.81 15.67
C ASN A 547 -29.52 -27.87 14.38
N ASP A 548 -28.84 -28.04 13.25
CA ASP A 548 -29.47 -28.35 11.97
C ASP A 548 -30.31 -29.62 12.06
N ILE A 549 -31.51 -29.57 11.49
CA ILE A 549 -32.40 -30.73 11.38
C ILE A 549 -32.58 -31.06 9.91
N LYS A 550 -32.03 -32.20 9.50
CA LYS A 550 -32.15 -32.76 8.14
C LYS A 550 -33.07 -33.96 8.17
N THR A 551 -33.83 -34.14 7.10
CA THR A 551 -34.75 -35.26 6.94
C THR A 551 -34.62 -35.87 5.55
N HIS A 552 -35.03 -37.13 5.39
CA HIS A 552 -35.17 -37.70 4.06
C HIS A 552 -36.23 -36.92 3.25
N ALA A 553 -36.08 -36.79 1.93
CA ALA A 553 -36.97 -35.98 1.09
C ALA A 553 -38.47 -36.33 1.22
N ASN A 554 -38.77 -37.60 1.51
CA ASN A 554 -40.14 -38.11 1.67
C ASN A 554 -40.66 -38.10 3.12
N THR A 555 -39.86 -37.64 4.08
CA THR A 555 -40.23 -37.55 5.49
C THR A 555 -41.01 -36.26 5.76
N THR A 556 -42.00 -36.35 6.64
CA THR A 556 -42.62 -35.19 7.27
C THR A 556 -42.51 -35.29 8.78
N ALA A 557 -41.90 -34.29 9.40
CA ALA A 557 -41.83 -34.14 10.84
C ALA A 557 -42.45 -32.80 11.23
N LEU A 558 -43.64 -32.83 11.80
CA LEU A 558 -44.41 -31.65 12.19
C LEU A 558 -44.42 -31.49 13.70
N PHE A 559 -43.96 -30.35 14.19
CA PHE A 559 -44.02 -29.99 15.61
C PHE A 559 -45.20 -29.05 15.83
N VAL A 560 -46.03 -29.37 16.81
CA VAL A 560 -47.09 -28.50 17.33
C VAL A 560 -46.70 -28.13 18.75
N VAL A 561 -46.42 -26.85 18.98
CA VAL A 561 -45.78 -26.32 20.18
C VAL A 561 -46.74 -25.36 20.86
N LYS A 562 -46.97 -25.57 22.16
CA LYS A 562 -47.88 -24.71 22.94
C LYS A 562 -47.25 -23.37 23.33
N GLY A 563 -45.94 -23.36 23.55
CA GLY A 563 -45.17 -22.16 23.88
C GLY A 563 -44.37 -21.64 22.69
N ASP A 564 -43.23 -21.03 23.00
CA ASP A 564 -42.34 -20.42 22.02
C ASP A 564 -41.40 -21.44 21.36
N VAL A 565 -40.93 -21.11 20.16
CA VAL A 565 -39.84 -21.82 19.48
C VAL A 565 -38.59 -20.94 19.43
N LEU A 566 -37.49 -21.44 19.98
CA LEU A 566 -36.21 -20.77 20.11
C LEU A 566 -35.19 -21.44 19.17
N ILE A 567 -34.85 -20.81 18.04
CA ILE A 567 -33.92 -21.36 17.06
C ILE A 567 -32.56 -20.67 17.19
N SER A 568 -31.50 -21.42 17.50
CA SER A 568 -30.16 -20.86 17.69
C SER A 568 -29.61 -20.21 16.40
N LYS A 569 -28.73 -19.22 16.56
CA LYS A 569 -27.99 -18.56 15.48
C LYS A 569 -27.10 -19.53 14.69
N THR A 570 -26.71 -20.66 15.29
CA THR A 570 -25.85 -21.67 14.64
C THR A 570 -26.62 -22.69 13.82
N THR A 571 -27.95 -22.71 13.92
CA THR A 571 -28.80 -23.55 13.07
C THR A 571 -28.99 -22.87 11.73
N ASP A 572 -28.61 -23.50 10.63
CA ASP A 572 -28.75 -22.96 9.27
C ASP A 572 -29.82 -23.72 8.47
N ASN A 573 -30.19 -24.94 8.87
CA ASN A 573 -31.12 -25.79 8.12
C ASN A 573 -32.21 -26.42 9.02
N LEU A 574 -33.47 -26.21 8.66
CA LEU A 574 -34.63 -26.84 9.30
C LEU A 574 -35.53 -27.51 8.26
N GLU A 575 -35.47 -28.83 8.19
CA GLU A 575 -36.31 -29.66 7.32
C GLU A 575 -37.52 -30.25 8.06
N ILE A 576 -38.10 -29.46 8.96
CA ILE A 576 -39.27 -29.79 9.78
C ILE A 576 -40.35 -28.69 9.66
N GLY A 577 -41.60 -29.06 9.87
CA GLY A 577 -42.71 -28.11 10.01
C GLY A 577 -42.90 -27.69 11.47
N LEU A 578 -43.28 -26.43 11.70
CA LEU A 578 -43.51 -25.87 13.03
C LEU A 578 -44.87 -25.16 13.07
N ILE A 579 -45.69 -25.47 14.07
CA ILE A 579 -46.89 -24.72 14.42
C ILE A 579 -46.76 -24.37 15.89
N ALA A 580 -46.66 -23.10 16.21
CA ALA A 580 -46.57 -22.61 17.57
C ALA A 580 -47.82 -21.79 17.92
N ASP A 581 -48.36 -22.00 19.12
CA ASP A 581 -49.32 -21.07 19.72
C ASP A 581 -48.61 -19.80 20.23
N GLY A 582 -47.31 -19.91 20.57
CA GLY A 582 -46.44 -18.78 20.91
C GLY A 582 -45.65 -18.25 19.72
N ASP A 583 -44.51 -17.63 20.02
CA ASP A 583 -43.67 -16.95 19.05
C ASP A 583 -42.54 -17.84 18.51
N ILE A 584 -42.05 -17.54 17.31
CA ILE A 584 -40.83 -18.15 16.74
C ILE A 584 -39.71 -17.11 16.67
N TYR A 585 -38.60 -17.39 17.34
CA TYR A 585 -37.40 -16.56 17.36
C TYR A 585 -36.28 -17.19 16.52
N THR A 586 -35.80 -16.50 15.48
CA THR A 586 -34.59 -16.90 14.76
C THR A 586 -33.38 -16.23 15.40
N ALA A 587 -32.33 -17.00 15.71
CA ALA A 587 -31.14 -16.50 16.38
C ALA A 587 -31.41 -15.90 17.78
N TYR A 588 -32.18 -16.62 18.62
CA TYR A 588 -32.56 -16.17 19.97
C TYR A 588 -31.36 -15.92 20.91
N ASP A 589 -30.22 -16.55 20.63
CA ASP A 589 -28.97 -16.56 21.39
C ASP A 589 -27.89 -15.65 20.78
N MET A 590 -28.30 -14.71 19.91
CA MET A 590 -27.41 -13.77 19.26
C MET A 590 -27.09 -12.57 20.16
N ASN A 591 -25.80 -12.28 20.30
CA ASN A 591 -25.29 -11.10 20.99
C ASN A 591 -25.04 -9.94 20.03
N ILE A 592 -24.83 -8.75 20.60
CA ILE A 592 -24.43 -7.55 19.85
C ILE A 592 -23.11 -7.83 19.08
N ARG A 593 -23.03 -7.36 17.83
CA ARG A 593 -21.89 -7.53 16.88
C ARG A 593 -21.60 -8.96 16.44
N GLU A 594 -22.42 -9.93 16.81
CA GLU A 594 -22.33 -11.26 16.22
C GLU A 594 -23.00 -11.29 14.84
N VAL A 595 -22.47 -12.17 13.99
CA VAL A 595 -23.03 -12.44 12.68
C VAL A 595 -23.63 -13.84 12.67
N SER A 596 -24.75 -13.98 11.97
CA SER A 596 -25.38 -15.26 11.67
C SER A 596 -25.30 -15.54 10.18
N ARG A 597 -25.74 -16.74 9.78
CA ARG A 597 -25.92 -17.13 8.39
C ARG A 597 -27.41 -17.15 8.05
N THR A 598 -27.77 -17.38 6.79
CA THR A 598 -29.16 -17.59 6.39
C THR A 598 -29.72 -18.84 7.04
N LEU A 599 -30.94 -18.75 7.58
CA LEU A 599 -31.69 -19.94 8.02
C LEU A 599 -32.63 -20.41 6.91
N SER A 600 -32.41 -21.64 6.44
CA SER A 600 -33.26 -22.32 5.48
C SER A 600 -34.36 -23.11 6.19
N PHE A 601 -35.60 -22.70 6.00
CA PHE A 601 -36.81 -23.38 6.42
C PHE A 601 -37.39 -24.22 5.28
N ARG A 602 -37.61 -25.52 5.48
CA ARG A 602 -38.29 -26.42 4.53
C ARG A 602 -39.45 -27.14 5.21
N GLY A 603 -40.67 -26.72 4.89
CA GLY A 603 -41.86 -27.27 5.52
C GLY A 603 -43.06 -26.30 5.52
N ILE A 604 -43.79 -26.31 6.62
CA ILE A 604 -44.91 -25.40 6.92
C ILE A 604 -44.70 -24.74 8.28
N TYR A 605 -45.03 -23.46 8.40
CA TYR A 605 -44.73 -22.65 9.57
C TYR A 605 -45.92 -21.79 9.98
N SER A 606 -46.21 -21.74 11.29
CA SER A 606 -47.24 -20.87 11.89
C SER A 606 -46.84 -20.51 13.31
N ALA A 607 -47.11 -19.28 13.73
CA ALA A 607 -46.82 -18.75 15.06
C ALA A 607 -47.75 -17.57 15.37
N ASP A 608 -47.75 -17.09 16.61
CA ASP A 608 -48.34 -15.77 16.95
C ASP A 608 -47.51 -14.65 16.28
N HIS A 609 -46.21 -14.59 16.58
CA HIS A 609 -45.25 -13.75 15.86
C HIS A 609 -43.99 -14.50 15.38
N PHE A 610 -43.41 -14.00 14.29
CA PHE A 610 -42.07 -14.37 13.85
C PHE A 610 -41.10 -13.23 14.15
N TYR A 611 -40.09 -13.49 14.97
CA TYR A 611 -38.98 -12.58 15.23
C TYR A 611 -37.76 -13.01 14.42
N PHE A 612 -37.54 -12.34 13.29
CA PHE A 612 -36.36 -12.53 12.46
C PHE A 612 -35.21 -11.69 13.01
N GLN A 613 -34.28 -12.31 13.74
CA GLN A 613 -33.19 -11.59 14.39
C GLN A 613 -31.85 -11.76 13.67
N ARG A 614 -31.78 -12.55 12.60
CA ARG A 614 -30.51 -12.84 11.90
C ARG A 614 -29.88 -11.61 11.27
N THR A 615 -28.57 -11.47 11.47
CA THR A 615 -27.76 -10.38 10.91
C THR A 615 -26.61 -10.98 10.09
N LEU A 616 -26.61 -10.75 8.78
CA LEU A 616 -25.56 -11.23 7.89
C LEU A 616 -24.39 -10.24 7.82
N GLN A 617 -23.19 -10.76 7.55
CA GLN A 617 -21.98 -9.93 7.47
C GLN A 617 -21.89 -9.14 6.14
N GLY A 618 -21.36 -7.92 6.20
CA GLY A 618 -21.01 -7.12 5.01
C GLY A 618 -22.19 -6.82 4.10
N THR A 619 -22.04 -7.06 2.80
CA THR A 619 -23.07 -6.79 1.78
C THR A 619 -24.04 -7.96 1.56
N ASN A 620 -23.99 -9.01 2.37
CA ASN A 620 -24.76 -10.24 2.12
C ASN A 620 -26.27 -9.99 2.06
N ASN A 621 -26.81 -9.09 2.89
CA ASN A 621 -28.23 -8.70 2.85
C ASN A 621 -28.69 -8.10 1.52
N ASN A 622 -27.78 -7.80 0.58
CA ASN A 622 -28.16 -7.29 -0.74
C ASN A 622 -28.74 -8.39 -1.65
N TYR A 623 -28.17 -9.61 -1.57
CA TYR A 623 -28.49 -10.73 -2.47
C TYR A 623 -28.88 -12.01 -1.71
N ILE A 624 -28.67 -12.04 -0.41
CA ILE A 624 -28.86 -13.21 0.43
C ILE A 624 -29.93 -12.87 1.48
N PRO A 625 -31.03 -13.64 1.56
CA PRO A 625 -32.04 -13.42 2.58
C PRO A 625 -31.52 -13.83 3.96
N SER A 626 -32.01 -13.17 5.00
CA SER A 626 -31.76 -13.58 6.39
C SER A 626 -32.48 -14.90 6.72
N GLU A 627 -33.68 -15.08 6.17
CA GLU A 627 -34.48 -16.31 6.27
C GLU A 627 -35.00 -16.74 4.90
N ASP A 628 -34.85 -18.02 4.59
CA ASP A 628 -35.22 -18.61 3.30
C ASP A 628 -36.23 -19.75 3.51
N PHE A 629 -37.49 -19.46 3.22
CA PHE A 629 -38.59 -20.41 3.33
C PHE A 629 -38.84 -21.14 2.02
N THR A 630 -38.92 -22.45 2.09
CA THR A 630 -39.37 -23.34 1.01
C THR A 630 -40.60 -24.10 1.49
N TYR A 631 -41.76 -23.77 0.92
CA TYR A 631 -42.98 -24.53 1.16
C TYR A 631 -42.86 -25.93 0.57
N GLU A 632 -43.14 -26.94 1.41
CA GLU A 632 -43.14 -28.34 0.99
C GLU A 632 -44.57 -28.93 1.03
N PRO A 633 -45.23 -29.11 -0.12
CA PRO A 633 -46.61 -29.61 -0.19
C PRO A 633 -46.83 -31.00 0.45
N LYS A 634 -45.76 -31.80 0.63
CA LYS A 634 -45.84 -33.11 1.28
C LYS A 634 -46.45 -33.04 2.69
N TYR A 635 -46.24 -31.94 3.43
CA TYR A 635 -46.82 -31.77 4.77
C TYR A 635 -48.35 -31.77 4.73
N ALA A 636 -48.96 -31.08 3.78
CA ALA A 636 -50.42 -31.06 3.63
C ALA A 636 -50.99 -32.42 3.20
N ILE A 637 -50.22 -33.21 2.44
CA ILE A 637 -50.65 -34.51 1.89
C ILE A 637 -50.47 -35.63 2.92
N GLN A 638 -49.29 -35.74 3.53
CA GLN A 638 -48.92 -36.82 4.44
C GLN A 638 -49.52 -36.63 5.84
N MET A 639 -49.54 -35.40 6.38
CA MET A 639 -50.11 -35.12 7.72
C MET A 639 -51.64 -35.23 7.76
N LYS A 640 -52.31 -35.32 6.61
CA LYS A 640 -53.74 -35.61 6.53
C LYS A 640 -54.12 -36.89 7.30
N ASN A 641 -53.24 -37.88 7.36
CA ASN A 641 -53.50 -39.13 8.08
C ASN A 641 -53.65 -38.93 9.60
N TYR A 642 -53.07 -37.85 10.15
CA TYR A 642 -53.18 -37.49 11.56
C TYR A 642 -54.40 -36.59 11.83
N PHE A 643 -54.68 -35.65 10.93
CA PHE A 643 -55.69 -34.61 11.19
C PHE A 643 -57.07 -34.88 10.59
N SER A 644 -57.19 -35.81 9.64
CA SER A 644 -58.48 -36.10 8.99
C SER A 644 -59.21 -37.27 9.66
N LYS A 645 -60.47 -37.05 10.04
CA LYS A 645 -61.45 -38.14 10.25
C LYS A 645 -62.20 -38.52 8.96
N SER A 646 -61.87 -37.92 7.81
CA SER A 646 -62.61 -38.13 6.55
C SER A 646 -61.74 -37.88 5.30
N SER A 647 -61.96 -38.69 4.27
CA SER A 647 -61.25 -38.62 2.98
C SER A 647 -61.83 -37.55 2.05
N VAL A 648 -60.96 -36.72 1.47
CA VAL A 648 -61.28 -35.93 0.27
C VAL A 648 -61.22 -36.84 -0.96
N LYS A 649 -62.31 -36.86 -1.74
CA LYS A 649 -62.40 -37.45 -3.08
C LYS A 649 -62.44 -36.30 -4.09
N TRP A 650 -61.50 -36.28 -5.03
CA TRP A 650 -61.58 -35.37 -6.17
C TRP A 650 -62.68 -35.86 -7.12
N ILE A 651 -63.69 -35.03 -7.35
CA ILE A 651 -64.66 -35.23 -8.43
C ILE A 651 -64.23 -34.26 -9.53
N MET A 652 -63.84 -34.81 -10.68
CA MET A 652 -63.71 -33.98 -11.89
C MET A 652 -65.12 -33.54 -12.26
N THR A 653 -65.35 -32.23 -12.33
CA THR A 653 -66.51 -31.66 -13.00
C THR A 653 -66.04 -31.16 -14.36
N GLU A 654 -66.71 -31.63 -15.42
CA GLU A 654 -66.45 -31.29 -16.82
C GLU A 654 -66.41 -29.78 -17.11
#